data_AF-A0A851TPE4-F1
#
_entry.id   AF-A0A851TPE4-F1
#
_cell.length_a   1.000
_cell.length_b   1.000
_cell.length_c   1.000
_cell.angle_alpha   90.00
_cell.angle_beta   90.00
_cell.angle_gamma   90.00
#
_symmetry.space_group_name_H-M   'P 1'
#
loop_
_entity.id
_entity.type
_entity.pdbx_description
1 polymer ?
#
loop_
_entity_poly.entity_id
_entity_poly.type
_entity_poly.pdbx_seq_one_letter_code
_entity_poly.pdbx_strand_id
1 'polypeptide(L)'
;MAPWLPTKEEKYGVVLWNFPRTNEHHLPLQIGETVHILQAAEGWYRGYSLRNRAARGIFPASLIHLKGTVVQRRGVEESLVPAEMPMVQEITTTLREWATLWKQLYVVRGWAGVAGPGRPTPLTARPLQTGQAQRYRQVKNMMHELMEQRSQLLSGTLPTDELLQLKREVTSKIDYGNKILALDLVVRDENENILDPDRTSVISLFQAHQKAAQTIAQRMQEETHPQQSKLGCSAHLASLPSHSLYLCVHNFVCNIGEEAQLLMALYDPVEQCMISENYVIRWASTGVPQDIELLNNLKAVFTDLGSKDLKREKLFLVCQIIRVGRMDLRESLSRKLSTGLRRPFGISVMDITDITKRKSESDEDKQHFIPVHQVAADSDFLHGMIRKAAEGKDINHKGQGFWVSLKMLWGDLSQVRKDHPHLVDRSTVVARKLGYPEVIMPGKRDGAGDVRNDIYLTLVQGEFDKGNKKTQKNVEVTVCVCDETGSVVPNVIYHGAGDKPVSEYRSVVYYQQRHQRWMETVKVAVPIEDVHRTHLRFTFRHRSSSDSKDKSEKIFSMAFVKLMRPDGTTLRDGEHDLLLYKGDSRRLEDASAYLTLPSTRSAAEPRASPGASFRAGTTAGISVSARDSFQIATLICSTKLTQNVNLLGLLKWRSKPTLLAGNLQKLMNVDGGEVIKFLQDTLDALFSIMMENADTDIYDTLIFDALVFIVGLVADRKFQHFSAVLEAYIRQHFSATLAYRKLVAVLTQHVERASRGEPGEPLTRTFKALEYIFKFIVRSRRLFAQLYEGKETAEFQQSLQRFFLGLNQLMRCPQEGPTLLSQVGRAASQ
;
A
#
# COMPACT_ATOMS: atom_id res chain seq x y z
N MET A 1 -32.54 15.32 56.20
CA MET A 1 -31.71 15.81 55.08
C MET A 1 -30.27 15.72 55.51
N ALA A 2 -29.45 14.98 54.77
CA ALA A 2 -28.01 14.90 55.00
C ALA A 2 -27.36 16.30 54.91
N PRO A 3 -26.36 16.58 55.75
CA PRO A 3 -25.61 17.83 55.66
C PRO A 3 -24.79 17.91 54.37
N TRP A 4 -24.60 19.12 53.85
CA TRP A 4 -23.68 19.37 52.74
C TRP A 4 -22.23 19.17 53.19
N LEU A 5 -21.61 18.10 52.72
CA LEU A 5 -20.23 17.75 53.08
C LEU A 5 -19.27 18.19 51.98
N PRO A 6 -18.12 18.79 52.32
CA PRO A 6 -17.12 19.16 51.32
C PRO A 6 -16.54 17.90 50.66
N THR A 7 -16.49 17.88 49.33
CA THR A 7 -15.92 16.76 48.57
C THR A 7 -14.39 16.81 48.62
N LYS A 8 -13.74 15.65 48.84
CA LYS A 8 -12.27 15.54 48.86
C LYS A 8 -11.70 15.07 47.52
N GLU A 9 -12.37 14.11 46.88
CA GLU A 9 -11.94 13.49 45.63
C GLU A 9 -12.78 13.95 44.42
N GLU A 10 -14.08 14.17 44.64
CA GLU A 10 -15.04 14.60 43.62
C GLU A 10 -15.01 16.12 43.47
N LYS A 11 -13.94 16.65 42.87
CA LYS A 11 -13.74 18.10 42.70
C LYS A 11 -14.09 18.61 41.31
N TYR A 12 -14.10 17.74 40.31
CA TYR A 12 -14.26 18.12 38.90
C TYR A 12 -15.11 17.13 38.13
N GLY A 13 -15.97 17.67 37.28
CA GLY A 13 -16.81 16.85 36.43
C GLY A 13 -17.28 17.56 35.17
N VAL A 14 -17.81 16.75 34.25
CA VAL A 14 -18.39 17.18 32.98
C VAL A 14 -19.86 16.82 32.96
N VAL A 15 -20.69 17.75 32.52
CA VAL A 15 -22.14 17.59 32.47
C VAL A 15 -22.51 16.67 31.30
N LEU A 16 -23.24 15.58 31.58
CA LEU A 16 -23.68 14.58 30.62
C LEU A 16 -24.98 14.96 29.90
N TRP A 17 -25.82 15.79 30.53
CA TRP A 17 -27.10 16.19 29.98
C TRP A 17 -27.48 17.62 30.39
N ASN A 18 -28.28 18.30 29.58
CA ASN A 18 -28.74 19.65 29.89
C ASN A 18 -29.60 19.65 31.16
N PHE A 19 -29.27 20.54 32.10
CA PHE A 19 -30.01 20.75 33.34
C PHE A 19 -30.54 22.19 33.39
N PRO A 20 -31.83 22.42 33.07
CA PRO A 20 -32.42 23.76 33.11
C PRO A 20 -32.69 24.22 34.55
N ARG A 21 -32.73 25.54 34.76
CA ARG A 21 -33.06 26.12 36.07
C ARG A 21 -34.55 25.91 36.37
N THR A 22 -34.85 24.99 37.28
CA THR A 22 -36.22 24.73 37.77
C THR A 22 -36.47 25.27 39.19
N ASN A 23 -35.41 25.61 39.93
CA ASN A 23 -35.48 26.18 41.28
C ASN A 23 -34.42 27.29 41.43
N GLU A 24 -34.59 28.19 42.40
CA GLU A 24 -33.68 29.33 42.61
C GLU A 24 -32.26 28.89 42.93
N HIS A 25 -32.11 27.76 43.64
CA HIS A 25 -30.84 27.17 44.01
C HIS A 25 -30.21 26.28 42.92
N HIS A 26 -30.96 25.94 41.87
CA HIS A 26 -30.44 25.10 40.77
C HIS A 26 -29.48 25.90 39.89
N LEU A 27 -28.29 25.35 39.67
CA LEU A 27 -27.34 25.91 38.71
C LEU A 27 -27.70 25.39 37.31
N PRO A 28 -28.13 26.23 36.36
CA PRO A 28 -28.37 25.77 35.00
C PRO A 28 -27.05 25.33 34.35
N LEU A 29 -27.05 24.15 33.75
CA LEU A 29 -25.87 23.53 33.14
C LEU A 29 -26.20 22.99 31.75
N GLN A 30 -25.27 23.13 30.82
CA GLN A 30 -25.38 22.55 29.48
C GLN A 30 -24.50 21.31 29.33
N ILE A 31 -24.89 20.40 28.45
CA ILE A 31 -24.11 19.21 28.09
C ILE A 31 -22.68 19.62 27.67
N GLY A 32 -21.69 18.92 28.21
CA GLY A 32 -20.28 19.18 27.97
C GLY A 32 -19.68 20.34 28.77
N GLU A 33 -20.45 21.04 29.61
CA GLU A 33 -19.89 22.04 30.51
C GLU A 33 -19.10 21.39 31.65
N THR A 34 -18.02 22.06 32.05
CA THR A 34 -17.11 21.60 33.09
C THR A 34 -17.39 22.35 34.39
N VAL A 35 -17.61 21.61 35.47
CA VAL A 35 -18.00 22.15 36.78
C VAL A 35 -16.95 21.85 37.85
N HIS A 36 -16.80 22.78 38.78
CA HIS A 36 -16.07 22.59 40.03
C HIS A 36 -17.07 22.21 41.12
N ILE A 37 -16.87 21.06 41.75
CA ILE A 37 -17.73 20.54 42.83
C ILE A 37 -17.09 20.89 44.17
N LEU A 38 -17.85 21.56 45.03
CA LEU A 38 -17.41 22.00 46.36
C LEU A 38 -17.95 21.09 47.46
N GLN A 39 -19.22 20.70 47.35
CA GLN A 39 -19.93 19.93 48.37
C GLN A 39 -20.87 18.91 47.72
N ALA A 40 -21.19 17.84 48.45
CA ALA A 40 -22.16 16.81 48.06
C ALA A 40 -23.15 16.53 49.19
N ALA A 41 -24.41 16.26 48.85
CA ALA A 41 -25.47 15.82 49.76
C ALA A 41 -26.53 14.99 49.01
N GLU A 42 -26.87 13.79 49.49
CA GLU A 42 -28.03 12.98 49.02
C GLU A 42 -28.21 12.94 47.48
N GLY A 43 -27.13 12.67 46.73
CA GLY A 43 -27.20 12.57 45.26
C GLY A 43 -27.19 13.90 44.51
N TRP A 44 -26.93 15.01 45.19
CA TRP A 44 -26.73 16.34 44.63
C TRP A 44 -25.32 16.86 44.90
N TYR A 45 -24.79 17.59 43.93
CA TYR A 45 -23.56 18.37 44.06
C TYR A 45 -23.87 19.84 44.17
N ARG A 46 -23.02 20.58 44.89
CA ARG A 46 -23.01 22.03 44.95
C ARG A 46 -21.68 22.54 44.45
N GLY A 47 -21.72 23.49 43.53
CA GLY A 47 -20.53 23.95 42.83
C GLY A 47 -20.80 25.14 41.94
N TYR A 48 -19.88 25.36 41.00
CA TYR A 48 -19.98 26.41 39.98
C TYR A 48 -19.45 25.92 38.63
N SER A 49 -19.88 26.57 37.56
CA SER A 49 -19.35 26.32 36.21
C SER A 49 -18.00 27.01 36.04
N LEU A 50 -17.03 26.34 35.41
CA LEU A 50 -15.73 26.97 35.12
C LEU A 50 -15.83 28.13 34.12
N ARG A 51 -16.94 28.21 33.35
CA ARG A 51 -17.25 29.37 32.50
C ARG A 51 -17.73 30.58 33.28
N ASN A 52 -18.38 30.37 34.43
CA ASN A 52 -18.91 31.44 35.29
C ASN A 52 -18.74 31.07 36.77
N ARG A 53 -17.59 31.45 37.34
CA ARG A 53 -17.21 31.13 38.73
C ARG A 53 -18.07 31.84 39.79
N ALA A 54 -18.75 32.93 39.41
CA ALA A 54 -19.58 33.72 40.32
C ALA A 54 -20.93 33.04 40.60
N ALA A 55 -21.45 32.28 39.64
CA ALA A 55 -22.72 31.58 39.79
C ALA A 55 -22.54 30.24 40.50
N ARG A 56 -22.94 30.18 41.78
CA ARG A 56 -22.92 28.96 42.60
C ARG A 56 -24.34 28.41 42.74
N GLY A 57 -24.48 27.08 42.65
CA GLY A 57 -25.76 26.42 42.85
C GLY A 57 -25.62 24.91 42.98
N ILE A 58 -26.75 24.22 43.03
CA ILE A 58 -26.83 22.77 43.15
C ILE A 58 -27.23 22.12 41.82
N PHE A 59 -26.73 20.92 41.57
CA PHE A 59 -27.00 20.14 40.37
C PHE A 59 -26.95 18.63 40.69
N PRO A 60 -27.74 17.78 40.01
CA PRO A 60 -27.80 16.35 40.33
C PRO A 60 -26.46 15.66 40.05
N ALA A 61 -26.03 14.80 40.97
CA ALA A 61 -24.80 14.03 40.80
C ALA A 61 -24.86 13.06 39.61
N SER A 62 -26.05 12.52 39.33
CA SER A 62 -26.31 11.62 38.20
C SER A 62 -26.05 12.24 36.81
N LEU A 63 -26.05 13.58 36.71
CA LEU A 63 -25.80 14.28 35.46
C LEU A 63 -24.33 14.65 35.27
N ILE A 64 -23.46 14.33 36.22
CA ILE A 64 -22.06 14.73 36.20
C ILE A 64 -21.16 13.50 36.07
N HIS A 65 -20.37 13.47 35.01
CA HIS A 65 -19.28 12.53 34.87
C HIS A 65 -18.01 13.07 35.53
N LEU A 66 -17.58 12.43 36.60
CA LEU A 66 -16.38 12.82 37.34
C LEU A 66 -15.12 12.57 36.50
N LYS A 67 -14.20 13.52 36.53
CA LYS A 67 -12.89 13.41 35.86
C LYS A 67 -11.77 13.64 36.87
N GLY A 68 -10.66 12.92 36.72
CA GLY A 68 -9.50 13.07 37.60
C GLY A 68 -8.91 14.48 37.56
N THR A 69 -8.51 15.01 38.71
CA THR A 69 -7.87 16.32 38.87
C THR A 69 -6.74 16.30 39.88
N VAL A 70 -5.71 17.09 39.61
CA VAL A 70 -4.67 17.47 40.58
C VAL A 70 -5.04 18.84 41.15
N VAL A 71 -5.27 18.90 42.46
CA VAL A 71 -5.58 20.16 43.15
C VAL A 71 -4.27 20.86 43.49
N GLN A 72 -3.99 21.99 42.84
CA GLN A 72 -2.86 22.86 43.22
C GLN A 72 -3.37 24.00 44.12
N ARG A 73 -2.84 24.07 45.34
CA ARG A 73 -3.10 25.18 46.28
C ARG A 73 -2.11 26.32 46.01
N ARG A 74 -2.51 27.31 45.20
CA ARG A 74 -1.80 28.60 45.12
C ARG A 74 -2.53 29.60 46.02
N GLY A 75 -2.16 29.66 47.30
CA GLY A 75 -2.73 30.61 48.27
C GLY A 75 -4.14 30.25 48.74
N VAL A 76 -5.05 31.24 48.79
CA VAL A 76 -6.43 31.12 49.33
C VAL A 76 -7.41 30.49 48.32
N GLU A 77 -7.05 30.37 47.04
CA GLU A 77 -7.87 29.73 46.01
C GLU A 77 -7.37 28.31 45.64
N GLU A 78 -8.30 27.35 45.55
CA GLU A 78 -8.04 26.01 45.02
C GLU A 78 -8.09 26.05 43.47
N SER A 79 -6.95 25.83 42.81
CA SER A 79 -6.88 25.70 41.35
C SER A 79 -7.00 24.23 40.96
N LEU A 80 -7.96 23.90 40.09
CA LEU A 80 -8.12 22.56 39.54
C LEU A 80 -7.35 22.42 38.23
N VAL A 81 -6.41 21.50 38.20
CA VAL A 81 -5.76 21.07 36.95
C VAL A 81 -6.31 19.69 36.61
N PRO A 82 -6.92 19.48 35.43
CA PRO A 82 -7.31 18.14 34.97
C PRO A 82 -6.13 17.17 35.00
N ALA A 83 -6.37 15.89 35.29
CA ALA A 83 -5.34 14.85 35.23
C ALA A 83 -4.99 14.44 33.77
N GLU A 84 -5.67 15.03 32.79
CA GLU A 84 -5.39 14.84 31.36
C GLU A 84 -3.99 15.35 31.01
N MET A 85 -3.35 14.74 30.01
CA MET A 85 -2.04 15.16 29.52
C MET A 85 -2.01 16.67 29.23
N PRO A 86 -0.95 17.41 29.63
CA PRO A 86 -0.88 18.87 29.47
C PRO A 86 -1.18 19.34 28.04
N MET A 87 -0.72 18.59 27.03
CA MET A 87 -0.96 18.93 25.62
C MET A 87 -2.43 18.84 25.21
N VAL A 88 -3.22 17.92 25.78
CA VAL A 88 -4.66 17.84 25.51
C VAL A 88 -5.37 19.06 26.07
N GLN A 89 -4.93 19.55 27.22
CA GLN A 89 -5.45 20.78 27.83
C GLN A 89 -5.11 21.99 26.96
N GLU A 90 -3.87 22.09 26.51
CA GLU A 90 -3.38 23.15 25.62
C GLU A 90 -4.18 23.19 24.30
N ILE A 91 -4.37 22.05 23.62
CA ILE A 91 -5.20 22.02 22.40
C ILE A 91 -6.62 22.52 22.70
N THR A 92 -7.18 22.13 23.85
CA THR A 92 -8.54 22.51 24.24
C THR A 92 -8.66 24.01 24.50
N THR A 93 -7.67 24.63 25.16
CA THR A 93 -7.64 26.09 25.39
C THR A 93 -7.41 26.85 24.10
N THR A 94 -6.44 26.42 23.29
CA THR A 94 -6.13 27.03 21.98
C THR A 94 -7.35 27.01 21.07
N LEU A 95 -8.06 25.88 20.95
CA LEU A 95 -9.28 25.78 20.14
C LEU A 95 -10.40 26.71 20.65
N ARG A 96 -10.53 26.91 21.96
CA ARG A 96 -11.53 27.84 22.54
C ARG A 96 -11.20 29.28 22.17
N GLU A 97 -9.95 29.69 22.30
CA GLU A 97 -9.47 31.02 21.93
C GLU A 97 -9.62 31.24 20.43
N TRP A 98 -9.11 30.31 19.61
CA TRP A 98 -9.24 30.37 18.16
C TRP A 98 -10.70 30.39 17.71
N ALA A 99 -11.60 29.66 18.36
CA ALA A 99 -13.02 29.70 18.02
C ALA A 99 -13.64 31.09 18.19
N THR A 100 -13.21 31.87 19.20
CA THR A 100 -13.69 33.25 19.36
C THR A 100 -13.18 34.16 18.24
N LEU A 101 -11.88 34.08 17.91
CA LEU A 101 -11.27 34.85 16.83
C LEU A 101 -11.79 34.42 15.45
N TRP A 102 -12.01 33.13 15.25
CA TRP A 102 -12.56 32.57 14.03
C TRP A 102 -14.00 33.05 13.77
N LYS A 103 -14.82 33.15 14.83
CA LYS A 103 -16.15 33.80 14.75
C LYS A 103 -16.02 35.28 14.41
N GLN A 104 -15.04 36.00 14.94
CA GLN A 104 -14.81 37.41 14.57
C GLN A 104 -14.38 37.54 13.10
N LEU A 105 -13.49 36.67 12.62
CA LEU A 105 -13.10 36.58 11.20
C LEU A 105 -14.32 36.31 10.29
N TYR A 106 -15.33 35.58 10.79
CA TYR A 106 -16.60 35.39 10.11
C TYR A 106 -17.51 36.63 10.15
N VAL A 107 -17.65 37.31 11.29
CA VAL A 107 -18.54 38.50 11.43
C VAL A 107 -18.04 39.67 10.59
N VAL A 108 -16.72 39.88 10.51
CA VAL A 108 -16.12 40.90 9.64
C VAL A 108 -16.45 40.67 8.16
N ARG A 109 -16.76 39.42 7.76
CA ARG A 109 -17.28 39.09 6.42
C ARG A 109 -18.74 39.54 6.21
N GLY A 110 -19.55 39.57 7.29
CA GLY A 110 -21.00 39.80 7.24
C GLY A 110 -21.44 41.27 7.24
N TRP A 111 -20.62 42.20 7.75
CA TRP A 111 -21.01 43.60 7.89
C TRP A 111 -21.01 44.40 6.58
N ALA A 112 -20.47 43.84 5.48
CA ALA A 112 -20.54 44.44 4.15
C ALA A 112 -21.83 44.07 3.37
N GLY A 113 -22.65 43.16 3.91
CA GLY A 113 -23.85 42.64 3.24
C GLY A 113 -25.16 43.33 3.61
N VAL A 114 -25.15 44.30 4.54
CA VAL A 114 -26.37 44.98 5.00
C VAL A 114 -26.16 46.50 4.91
N ALA A 115 -25.94 46.99 3.69
CA ALA A 115 -26.30 48.36 3.35
C ALA A 115 -27.74 48.32 2.80
N GLY A 116 -28.70 48.80 3.60
CA GLY A 116 -30.05 49.07 3.10
C GLY A 116 -30.00 50.07 1.93
N PRO A 117 -31.00 50.06 1.04
CA PRO A 117 -31.00 50.92 -0.14
C PRO A 117 -31.13 52.38 0.30
N GLY A 118 -30.03 53.15 0.28
CA GLY A 118 -30.14 54.61 0.45
C GLY A 118 -29.02 55.38 1.14
N ARG A 119 -27.84 54.82 1.44
CA ARG A 119 -26.69 55.66 1.87
C ARG A 119 -25.49 55.54 0.92
N PRO A 120 -24.92 56.66 0.44
CA PRO A 120 -23.72 56.64 -0.37
C PRO A 120 -22.51 56.26 0.50
N THR A 121 -21.86 55.15 0.19
CA THR A 121 -20.54 54.80 0.73
C THR A 121 -19.46 55.70 0.13
N PRO A 122 -18.48 56.18 0.92
CA PRO A 122 -17.35 56.96 0.39
C PRO A 122 -16.47 56.09 -0.51
N LEU A 123 -15.99 56.67 -1.61
CA LEU A 123 -15.16 56.07 -2.68
C LEU A 123 -13.72 55.70 -2.26
N THR A 124 -13.48 55.32 -1.00
CA THR A 124 -12.14 55.01 -0.49
C THR A 124 -12.10 53.74 0.36
N ALA A 125 -12.61 52.63 -0.19
CA ALA A 125 -12.36 51.29 0.36
C ALA A 125 -11.68 50.42 -0.71
N ARG A 126 -10.34 50.38 -0.68
CA ARG A 126 -9.50 49.46 -1.48
C ARG A 126 -9.85 47.99 -1.17
N PRO A 127 -9.66 47.07 -2.13
CA PRO A 127 -9.93 45.64 -1.93
C PRO A 127 -8.81 44.98 -1.10
N LEU A 128 -8.95 44.96 0.23
CA LEU A 128 -8.15 44.11 1.14
C LEU A 128 -8.85 42.76 1.46
N GLN A 129 -9.91 42.42 0.71
CA GLN A 129 -10.90 41.39 1.08
C GLN A 129 -10.48 39.92 0.81
N THR A 130 -9.44 39.65 0.02
CA THR A 130 -9.04 38.26 -0.31
C THR A 130 -8.27 37.56 0.83
N GLY A 131 -7.45 38.28 1.58
CA GLY A 131 -6.62 37.70 2.65
C GLY A 131 -7.40 37.20 3.87
N GLN A 132 -8.49 37.88 4.25
CA GLN A 132 -9.26 37.52 5.45
C GLN A 132 -10.15 36.28 5.23
N ALA A 133 -10.72 36.11 4.03
CA ALA A 133 -11.47 34.91 3.67
C ALA A 133 -10.57 33.66 3.60
N GLN A 134 -9.33 33.82 3.14
CA GLN A 134 -8.32 32.77 3.15
C GLN A 134 -7.91 32.40 4.58
N ARG A 135 -7.67 33.40 5.45
CA ARG A 135 -7.37 33.17 6.88
C ARG A 135 -8.49 32.43 7.60
N TYR A 136 -9.76 32.78 7.35
CA TYR A 136 -10.90 32.07 7.93
C TYR A 136 -10.91 30.57 7.56
N ARG A 137 -10.68 30.23 6.28
CA ARG A 137 -10.63 28.82 5.83
C ARG A 137 -9.40 28.11 6.38
N GLN A 138 -8.26 28.77 6.39
CA GLN A 138 -7.01 28.21 6.90
C GLN A 138 -7.13 27.86 8.39
N VAL A 139 -7.61 28.79 9.21
CA VAL A 139 -7.84 28.57 10.65
C VAL A 139 -8.89 27.47 10.87
N LYS A 140 -9.96 27.44 10.08
CA LYS A 140 -10.98 26.36 10.16
C LYS A 140 -10.34 24.98 9.95
N ASN A 141 -9.52 24.82 8.92
CA ASN A 141 -8.87 23.54 8.62
C ASN A 141 -7.91 23.14 9.74
N MET A 142 -7.10 24.08 10.22
CA MET A 142 -6.18 23.84 11.34
C MET A 142 -6.94 23.45 12.63
N MET A 143 -8.10 24.06 12.90
CA MET A 143 -8.94 23.67 14.04
C MET A 143 -9.47 22.24 13.92
N HIS A 144 -9.87 21.81 12.71
CA HIS A 144 -10.31 20.42 12.48
C HIS A 144 -9.18 19.41 12.71
N GLU A 145 -7.99 19.69 12.18
CA GLU A 145 -6.80 18.86 12.38
C GLU A 145 -6.42 18.75 13.86
N LEU A 146 -6.42 19.87 14.59
CA LEU A 146 -6.13 19.89 16.03
C LEU A 146 -7.16 19.08 16.85
N MET A 147 -8.44 19.10 16.47
CA MET A 147 -9.47 18.26 17.11
C MET A 147 -9.21 16.76 16.88
N GLU A 148 -8.74 16.39 15.70
CA GLU A 148 -8.37 15.00 15.38
C GLU A 148 -7.12 14.56 16.14
N GLN A 149 -6.07 15.39 16.16
CA GLN A 149 -4.85 15.14 16.93
C GLN A 149 -5.14 15.03 18.42
N ARG A 150 -6.07 15.84 18.95
CA ARG A 150 -6.57 15.70 20.34
C ARG A 150 -7.21 14.34 20.59
N SER A 151 -7.97 13.81 19.63
CA SER A 151 -8.58 12.48 19.72
C SER A 151 -7.50 11.38 19.74
N GLN A 152 -6.48 11.50 18.88
CA GLN A 152 -5.35 10.57 18.83
C GLN A 152 -4.51 10.59 20.11
N LEU A 153 -4.28 11.76 20.72
CA LEU A 153 -3.60 11.85 22.01
C LEU A 153 -4.39 11.19 23.14
N LEU A 154 -5.73 11.23 23.08
CA LEU A 154 -6.61 10.62 24.08
C LEU A 154 -6.80 9.11 23.88
N SER A 155 -6.50 8.56 22.70
CA SER A 155 -6.67 7.12 22.46
C SER A 155 -5.64 6.27 23.22
N GLY A 156 -4.48 6.84 23.59
CA GLY A 156 -3.45 6.16 24.38
C GLY A 156 -2.80 4.95 23.68
N THR A 157 -3.06 4.76 22.38
CA THR A 157 -2.61 3.60 21.58
C THR A 157 -1.29 3.83 20.84
N LEU A 158 -0.69 5.01 20.98
CA LEU A 158 0.49 5.42 20.22
C LEU A 158 1.78 4.99 20.94
N PRO A 159 2.76 4.39 20.23
CA PRO A 159 4.12 4.20 20.73
C PRO A 159 4.75 5.53 21.16
N THR A 160 5.74 5.47 22.07
CA THR A 160 6.41 6.67 22.62
C THR A 160 7.01 7.58 21.54
N ASP A 161 7.56 7.00 20.47
CA ASP A 161 8.18 7.76 19.37
C ASP A 161 7.14 8.47 18.50
N GLU A 162 6.04 7.79 18.15
CA GLU A 162 4.91 8.38 17.43
C GLU A 162 4.23 9.47 18.25
N LEU A 163 4.11 9.27 19.56
CA LEU A 163 3.57 10.26 20.48
C LEU A 163 4.44 11.52 20.50
N LEU A 164 5.77 11.38 20.53
CA LEU A 164 6.69 12.51 20.54
C LEU A 164 6.66 13.27 19.20
N GLN A 165 6.53 12.56 18.08
CA GLN A 165 6.34 13.18 16.76
C GLN A 165 5.00 13.92 16.66
N LEU A 166 3.91 13.30 17.12
CA LEU A 166 2.59 13.92 17.16
C LEU A 166 2.59 15.18 18.03
N LYS A 167 3.27 15.12 19.19
CA LYS A 167 3.45 16.28 20.07
C LYS A 167 4.12 17.45 19.33
N ARG A 168 5.23 17.20 18.63
CA ARG A 168 5.95 18.20 17.82
C ARG A 168 5.10 18.77 16.68
N GLU A 169 4.28 17.94 16.05
CA GLU A 169 3.38 18.40 14.99
C GLU A 169 2.28 19.31 15.54
N VAL A 170 1.67 18.93 16.67
CA VAL A 170 0.64 19.72 17.36
C VAL A 170 1.19 21.07 17.80
N THR A 171 2.31 21.10 18.53
CA THR A 171 2.89 22.35 19.05
C THR A 171 3.25 23.28 17.92
N SER A 172 3.83 22.75 16.87
CA SER A 172 4.18 23.53 15.71
C SER A 172 2.97 24.12 14.97
N LYS A 173 1.86 23.39 14.87
CA LYS A 173 0.61 23.90 14.27
C LYS A 173 -0.02 24.98 15.15
N ILE A 174 -0.01 24.79 16.47
CA ILE A 174 -0.50 25.78 17.44
C ILE A 174 0.32 27.07 17.32
N ASP A 175 1.65 26.99 17.30
CA ASP A 175 2.51 28.18 17.23
C ASP A 175 2.34 28.95 15.91
N TYR A 176 2.25 28.21 14.80
CA TYR A 176 1.97 28.81 13.51
C TYR A 176 0.58 29.48 13.49
N GLY A 177 -0.43 28.80 14.02
CA GLY A 177 -1.80 29.31 14.12
C GLY A 177 -1.91 30.54 15.01
N ASN A 178 -1.22 30.54 16.15
CA ASN A 178 -1.12 31.70 17.04
C ASN A 178 -0.46 32.87 16.32
N LYS A 179 0.61 32.62 15.56
CA LYS A 179 1.28 33.67 14.79
C LYS A 179 0.38 34.30 13.72
N ILE A 180 -0.39 33.51 12.97
CA ILE A 180 -1.32 34.04 11.95
C ILE A 180 -2.53 34.75 12.57
N LEU A 181 -2.94 34.35 13.78
CA LEU A 181 -4.01 34.98 14.55
C LEU A 181 -3.51 36.15 15.42
N ALA A 182 -2.22 36.47 15.37
CA ALA A 182 -1.56 37.51 16.17
C ALA A 182 -1.73 37.31 17.69
N LEU A 183 -1.69 36.05 18.13
CA LEU A 183 -1.67 35.63 19.52
C LEU A 183 -0.22 35.46 20.03
N ASP A 184 -0.10 35.38 21.35
CA ASP A 184 1.18 35.19 22.03
C ASP A 184 1.81 33.83 21.70
N LEU A 185 3.14 33.82 21.61
CA LEU A 185 3.92 32.62 21.35
C LEU A 185 4.23 31.90 22.67
N VAL A 186 3.96 30.60 22.71
CA VAL A 186 4.27 29.74 23.86
C VAL A 186 5.64 29.11 23.65
N VAL A 187 6.51 29.20 24.66
CA VAL A 187 7.87 28.65 24.59
C VAL A 187 7.92 27.30 25.31
N ARG A 188 8.55 26.30 24.67
CA ARG A 188 8.55 24.90 25.13
C ARG A 188 9.94 24.33 25.37
N ASP A 189 10.02 23.29 26.20
CA ASP A 189 11.22 22.48 26.45
C ASP A 189 11.46 21.40 25.37
N GLU A 190 12.52 20.60 25.50
CA GLU A 190 12.85 19.51 24.54
C GLU A 190 11.80 18.39 24.49
N ASN A 191 10.95 18.30 25.53
CA ASN A 191 9.87 17.33 25.65
C ASN A 191 8.51 17.91 25.23
N GLU A 192 8.50 19.11 24.61
CA GLU A 192 7.33 19.83 24.13
C GLU A 192 6.36 20.25 25.25
N ASN A 193 6.84 20.42 26.49
CA ASN A 193 6.07 21.00 27.58
C ASN A 193 6.29 22.52 27.66
N ILE A 194 5.26 23.25 28.11
CA ILE A 194 5.32 24.69 28.32
C ILE A 194 6.37 25.01 29.41
N LEU A 195 7.30 25.91 29.11
CA LEU A 195 8.31 26.35 30.08
C LEU A 195 7.65 27.20 31.17
N ASP A 196 7.91 26.84 32.43
CA ASP A 196 7.44 27.59 33.60
C ASP A 196 8.36 28.82 33.83
N PRO A 197 7.84 30.06 33.73
CA PRO A 197 8.62 31.28 33.97
C PRO A 197 9.16 31.36 35.41
N ASP A 198 8.47 30.75 36.38
CA ASP A 198 8.86 30.78 37.80
C ASP A 198 10.05 29.86 38.09
N ARG A 199 10.32 28.89 37.20
CA ARG A 199 11.39 27.87 37.35
C ARG A 199 12.54 28.03 36.37
N THR A 200 12.33 28.75 35.27
CA THR A 200 13.29 28.87 34.17
C THR A 200 14.07 30.18 34.28
N SER A 201 15.39 30.15 34.06
CA SER A 201 16.18 31.38 34.09
C SER A 201 15.74 32.36 32.99
N VAL A 202 15.79 33.66 33.26
CA VAL A 202 15.38 34.72 32.32
C VAL A 202 16.15 34.61 30.98
N ILE A 203 17.45 34.28 31.05
CA ILE A 203 18.32 34.15 29.87
C ILE A 203 17.92 32.93 29.03
N SER A 204 17.69 31.77 29.66
CA SER A 204 17.26 30.57 28.93
C SER A 204 15.88 30.73 28.31
N LEU A 205 14.96 31.44 28.98
CA LEU A 205 13.64 31.75 28.45
C LEU A 205 13.73 32.67 27.21
N PHE A 206 14.59 33.69 27.26
CA PHE A 206 14.84 34.58 26.12
C PHE A 206 15.45 33.84 24.92
N GLN A 207 16.44 32.97 25.14
CA GLN A 207 17.05 32.16 24.08
C GLN A 207 16.03 31.20 23.45
N ALA A 208 15.20 30.55 24.26
CA ALA A 208 14.16 29.67 23.78
C ALA A 208 13.08 30.43 22.98
N HIS A 209 12.72 31.65 23.41
CA HIS A 209 11.82 32.52 22.65
C HIS A 209 12.43 32.98 21.32
N GLN A 210 13.73 33.33 21.30
CA GLN A 210 14.44 33.70 20.07
C GLN A 210 14.48 32.54 19.07
N LYS A 211 14.77 31.33 19.54
CA LYS A 211 14.79 30.11 18.72
C LYS A 211 13.40 29.80 18.15
N ALA A 212 12.35 29.84 18.98
CA ALA A 212 10.98 29.60 18.54
C ALA A 212 10.52 30.64 17.49
N ALA A 213 10.83 31.92 17.70
CA ALA A 213 10.52 32.98 16.74
C ALA A 213 11.21 32.79 15.39
N GLN A 214 12.48 32.35 15.37
CA GLN A 214 13.23 32.05 14.14
C GLN A 214 12.63 30.85 13.39
N THR A 215 12.30 29.77 14.09
CA THR A 215 11.67 28.58 13.49
C THR A 215 10.32 28.91 12.84
N ILE A 216 9.51 29.76 13.47
CA ILE A 216 8.22 30.19 12.92
C ILE A 216 8.41 31.10 11.71
N ALA A 217 9.38 32.03 11.76
CA ALA A 217 9.67 32.92 10.64
C ALA A 217 10.14 32.14 9.40
N GLN A 218 10.98 31.11 9.56
CA GLN A 218 11.40 30.21 8.48
C GLN A 218 10.20 29.50 7.84
N ARG A 219 9.29 28.95 8.66
CA ARG A 219 8.06 28.30 8.15
C ARG A 219 7.11 29.24 7.44
N MET A 220 6.97 30.48 7.92
CA MET A 220 6.17 31.49 7.22
C MET A 220 6.75 31.77 5.82
N GLN A 221 8.08 31.78 5.67
CA GLN A 221 8.73 31.95 4.38
C GLN A 221 8.52 30.73 3.46
N GLU A 222 8.50 29.52 4.03
CA GLU A 222 8.18 28.27 3.31
C GLU A 222 6.73 28.23 2.82
N GLU A 223 5.77 28.73 3.61
CA GLU A 223 4.34 28.77 3.24
C GLU A 223 3.92 29.96 2.36
N THR A 224 4.61 31.11 2.42
CA THR A 224 4.33 32.28 1.56
C THR A 224 4.88 32.15 0.13
N HIS A 225 5.83 31.23 -0.09
CA HIS A 225 6.29 30.83 -1.43
C HIS A 225 5.92 29.37 -1.78
N PRO A 226 4.61 29.02 -1.84
CA PRO A 226 4.22 27.65 -2.16
C PRO A 226 4.43 27.31 -3.65
N GLN A 227 4.75 28.28 -4.50
CA GLN A 227 4.87 28.10 -5.96
C GLN A 227 6.30 27.93 -6.50
N GLN A 228 7.36 28.20 -5.73
CA GLN A 228 8.75 28.01 -6.22
C GLN A 228 9.51 26.90 -5.49
N SER A 229 9.17 26.57 -4.23
CA SER A 229 9.83 25.48 -3.50
C SER A 229 9.20 24.09 -3.75
N LYS A 230 7.95 24.02 -4.24
CA LYS A 230 7.32 22.76 -4.63
C LYS A 230 7.79 22.20 -5.98
N LEU A 231 8.55 22.97 -6.79
CA LEU A 231 9.20 22.46 -8.00
C LEU A 231 10.64 21.97 -7.78
N GLY A 232 11.19 22.15 -6.58
CA GLY A 232 12.56 21.73 -6.25
C GLY A 232 12.57 20.57 -5.25
N CYS A 233 12.77 19.35 -5.73
CA CYS A 233 13.32 18.24 -4.96
C CYS A 233 12.45 17.47 -3.94
N SER A 234 11.28 17.92 -3.46
CA SER A 234 10.40 17.06 -2.62
C SER A 234 9.12 16.59 -3.30
N ALA A 235 8.55 17.38 -4.22
CA ALA A 235 7.35 16.96 -4.97
C ALA A 235 7.70 15.89 -6.02
N HIS A 236 8.90 15.93 -6.61
CA HIS A 236 9.27 14.97 -7.67
C HIS A 236 9.40 13.51 -7.18
N LEU A 237 9.58 13.30 -5.88
CA LEU A 237 9.62 11.98 -5.24
C LEU A 237 8.24 11.47 -4.81
N ALA A 238 7.25 12.36 -4.66
CA ALA A 238 5.92 12.05 -4.15
C ALA A 238 4.80 12.28 -5.18
N SER A 239 5.10 12.83 -6.36
CA SER A 239 4.15 13.15 -7.44
C SER A 239 4.28 12.22 -8.65
N LEU A 240 4.65 10.95 -8.43
CA LEU A 240 4.41 9.96 -9.47
C LEU A 240 2.92 9.65 -9.47
N PRO A 241 2.25 9.66 -10.64
CA PRO A 241 0.81 9.48 -10.72
C PRO A 241 0.45 8.01 -10.47
N SER A 242 0.50 7.58 -9.20
CA SER A 242 -0.26 6.43 -8.76
C SER A 242 -1.70 6.88 -8.63
N HIS A 243 -2.59 6.17 -9.31
CA HIS A 243 -4.01 6.43 -9.22
C HIS A 243 -4.68 5.31 -8.44
N SER A 244 -5.74 5.66 -7.73
CA SER A 244 -6.55 4.72 -6.99
C SER A 244 -8.00 4.86 -7.40
N LEU A 245 -8.71 3.77 -7.64
CA LEU A 245 -10.13 3.78 -7.95
C LEU A 245 -10.92 3.39 -6.70
N TYR A 246 -11.69 4.32 -6.17
CA TYR A 246 -12.61 4.06 -5.07
C TYR A 246 -13.93 3.52 -5.61
N LEU A 247 -14.40 2.42 -5.01
CA LEU A 247 -15.66 1.74 -5.29
C LEU A 247 -16.47 1.66 -4.01
N CYS A 248 -17.73 2.10 -4.05
CA CYS A 248 -18.68 1.90 -2.96
C CYS A 248 -19.95 1.23 -3.50
N VAL A 249 -20.29 0.06 -2.93
CA VAL A 249 -21.46 -0.72 -3.29
C VAL A 249 -22.61 -0.31 -2.37
N HIS A 250 -23.66 0.29 -2.94
CA HIS A 250 -24.81 0.78 -2.18
C HIS A 250 -25.86 -0.29 -1.97
N ASN A 251 -26.17 -1.05 -3.04
CA ASN A 251 -27.24 -2.04 -3.00
C ASN A 251 -26.99 -3.15 -4.02
N PHE A 252 -27.46 -4.35 -3.68
CA PHE A 252 -27.46 -5.51 -4.55
C PHE A 252 -28.86 -6.11 -4.62
N VAL A 253 -29.46 -6.06 -5.80
CA VAL A 253 -30.84 -6.50 -6.05
C VAL A 253 -30.79 -7.75 -6.91
N CYS A 254 -30.72 -8.92 -6.28
CA CYS A 254 -30.74 -10.21 -6.98
C CYS A 254 -31.31 -11.32 -6.09
N ASN A 255 -32.22 -12.14 -6.64
CA ASN A 255 -32.77 -13.29 -5.92
C ASN A 255 -31.92 -14.54 -6.19
N ILE A 256 -30.96 -14.82 -5.30
CA ILE A 256 -30.06 -15.98 -5.42
C ILE A 256 -30.66 -17.22 -4.73
N GLY A 257 -31.35 -17.04 -3.60
CA GLY A 257 -31.96 -18.12 -2.81
C GLY A 257 -30.99 -19.01 -2.03
N GLU A 258 -29.68 -18.80 -2.15
CA GLU A 258 -28.59 -19.48 -1.43
C GLU A 258 -27.55 -18.44 -0.98
N GLU A 259 -26.57 -18.85 -0.17
CA GLU A 259 -25.41 -18.00 0.12
C GLU A 259 -24.60 -17.76 -1.17
N ALA A 260 -23.95 -16.59 -1.28
CA ALA A 260 -23.18 -16.24 -2.46
C ALA A 260 -21.90 -15.48 -2.12
N GLN A 261 -20.94 -15.54 -3.04
CA GLN A 261 -19.72 -14.77 -3.04
C GLN A 261 -19.74 -13.86 -4.27
N LEU A 262 -19.57 -12.57 -4.04
CA LEU A 262 -19.45 -11.54 -5.06
C LEU A 262 -17.97 -11.19 -5.19
N LEU A 263 -17.40 -11.38 -6.38
CA LEU A 263 -15.98 -11.13 -6.67
C LEU A 263 -15.88 -9.99 -7.67
N MET A 264 -15.46 -8.80 -7.23
CA MET A 264 -15.33 -7.62 -8.08
C MET A 264 -13.86 -7.35 -8.45
N ALA A 265 -13.54 -7.23 -9.74
CA ALA A 265 -12.18 -6.95 -10.21
C ALA A 265 -12.18 -6.09 -11.47
N LEU A 266 -11.04 -5.47 -11.75
CA LEU A 266 -10.78 -4.74 -12.99
C LEU A 266 -10.32 -5.72 -14.09
N TYR A 267 -10.88 -5.58 -15.28
CA TYR A 267 -10.65 -6.48 -16.42
C TYR A 267 -10.21 -5.72 -17.66
N ASP A 268 -9.17 -6.23 -18.33
CA ASP A 268 -8.75 -5.78 -19.65
C ASP A 268 -9.35 -6.67 -20.76
N PRO A 269 -10.17 -6.14 -21.68
CA PRO A 269 -10.71 -6.88 -22.79
C PRO A 269 -9.66 -7.19 -23.89
N VAL A 270 -8.57 -6.43 -24.00
CA VAL A 270 -7.51 -6.64 -25.00
C VAL A 270 -6.64 -7.82 -24.60
N GLU A 271 -6.10 -7.76 -23.38
CA GLU A 271 -5.25 -8.82 -22.81
C GLU A 271 -6.06 -10.03 -22.28
N GLN A 272 -7.39 -9.91 -22.21
CA GLN A 272 -8.30 -10.93 -21.70
C GLN A 272 -7.95 -11.43 -20.29
N CYS A 273 -7.47 -10.53 -19.43
CA CYS A 273 -7.00 -10.86 -18.09
C CYS A 273 -7.52 -9.86 -17.04
N MET A 274 -7.58 -10.32 -15.79
CA MET A 274 -7.85 -9.44 -14.65
C MET A 274 -6.61 -8.60 -14.36
N ILE A 275 -6.80 -7.33 -14.01
CA ILE A 275 -5.74 -6.38 -13.66
C ILE A 275 -5.59 -6.25 -12.14
N SER A 276 -6.65 -6.47 -11.36
CA SER A 276 -6.64 -6.27 -9.91
C SER A 276 -6.97 -7.56 -9.15
N GLU A 277 -6.67 -7.56 -7.85
CA GLU A 277 -7.25 -8.52 -6.90
C GLU A 277 -8.78 -8.45 -6.92
N ASN A 278 -9.43 -9.57 -6.62
CA ASN A 278 -10.88 -9.63 -6.42
C ASN A 278 -11.24 -8.98 -5.09
N TYR A 279 -12.15 -8.02 -5.08
CA TYR A 279 -12.85 -7.60 -3.86
C TYR A 279 -13.98 -8.59 -3.57
N VAL A 280 -13.95 -9.24 -2.41
CA VAL A 280 -14.85 -10.34 -2.06
C VAL A 280 -15.90 -9.87 -1.05
N ILE A 281 -17.18 -10.02 -1.40
CA ILE A 281 -18.30 -9.79 -0.48
C ILE A 281 -19.05 -11.12 -0.30
N ARG A 282 -19.24 -11.54 0.96
CA ARG A 282 -20.05 -12.72 1.30
C ARG A 282 -21.51 -12.29 1.53
N TRP A 283 -22.40 -12.85 0.73
CA TRP A 283 -23.83 -12.55 0.76
C TRP A 283 -24.60 -13.72 1.37
N ALA A 284 -25.42 -13.43 2.38
CA ALA A 284 -26.22 -14.44 3.06
C ALA A 284 -27.47 -14.80 2.23
N SER A 285 -28.01 -15.99 2.48
CA SER A 285 -29.26 -16.47 1.88
C SER A 285 -30.49 -15.63 2.25
N THR A 286 -30.38 -14.82 3.32
CA THR A 286 -31.39 -13.86 3.79
C THR A 286 -31.45 -12.58 2.97
N GLY A 287 -30.55 -12.39 2.00
CA GLY A 287 -30.54 -11.20 1.13
C GLY A 287 -29.78 -10.00 1.70
N VAL A 288 -28.96 -10.19 2.74
CA VAL A 288 -28.05 -9.18 3.31
C VAL A 288 -26.61 -9.73 3.33
N PRO A 289 -25.57 -8.88 3.42
CA PRO A 289 -24.20 -9.34 3.68
C PRO A 289 -24.13 -10.24 4.92
N GLN A 290 -23.28 -11.28 4.89
CA GLN A 290 -23.09 -12.20 6.04
C GLN A 290 -22.54 -11.47 7.28
N ASP A 291 -21.77 -10.41 7.06
CA ASP A 291 -21.25 -9.57 8.14
C ASP A 291 -22.11 -8.30 8.25
N ILE A 292 -22.83 -8.18 9.36
CA ILE A 292 -23.77 -7.08 9.59
C ILE A 292 -23.02 -5.74 9.75
N GLU A 293 -21.75 -5.78 10.18
CA GLU A 293 -20.88 -4.60 10.29
C GLU A 293 -20.52 -4.02 8.92
N LEU A 294 -20.58 -4.83 7.84
CA LEU A 294 -20.28 -4.41 6.48
C LEU A 294 -21.45 -3.71 5.78
N LEU A 295 -22.68 -3.71 6.32
CA LEU A 295 -23.86 -3.12 5.66
C LEU A 295 -23.66 -1.64 5.30
N ASN A 296 -22.90 -0.89 6.11
CA ASN A 296 -22.62 0.52 5.89
C ASN A 296 -21.20 0.78 5.35
N ASN A 297 -20.43 -0.27 5.06
CA ASN A 297 -19.01 -0.18 4.74
C ASN A 297 -18.58 -1.14 3.60
N LEU A 298 -19.40 -1.25 2.55
CA LEU A 298 -19.02 -1.96 1.32
C LEU A 298 -18.15 -1.07 0.43
N LYS A 299 -17.00 -0.66 0.95
CA LYS A 299 -16.06 0.25 0.29
C LYS A 299 -14.75 -0.47 -0.01
N ALA A 300 -14.30 -0.36 -1.25
CA ALA A 300 -13.02 -0.89 -1.68
C ALA A 300 -12.25 0.17 -2.47
N VAL A 301 -10.92 0.18 -2.31
CA VAL A 301 -10.02 1.01 -3.10
C VAL A 301 -9.12 0.09 -3.91
N PHE A 302 -9.18 0.19 -5.23
CA PHE A 302 -8.22 -0.42 -6.12
C PHE A 302 -6.99 0.48 -6.21
N THR A 303 -5.83 0.01 -5.73
CA THR A 303 -4.58 0.79 -5.69
C THR A 303 -3.61 0.39 -6.79
N ASP A 304 -2.50 1.13 -6.91
CA ASP A 304 -1.35 0.81 -7.78
C ASP A 304 -1.64 0.90 -9.30
N LEU A 305 -2.68 1.65 -9.70
CA LEU A 305 -2.98 1.89 -11.11
C LEU A 305 -2.02 2.94 -11.67
N GLY A 306 -1.29 2.57 -12.72
CA GLY A 306 -0.31 3.43 -13.37
C GLY A 306 -0.86 4.18 -14.58
N SER A 307 -0.06 5.10 -15.11
CA SER A 307 -0.34 5.84 -16.35
C SER A 307 -0.62 4.94 -17.55
N LYS A 308 0.06 3.79 -17.65
CA LYS A 308 -0.18 2.77 -18.69
C LYS A 308 -1.59 2.17 -18.59
N ASP A 309 -2.09 1.97 -17.38
CA ASP A 309 -3.41 1.38 -17.14
C ASP A 309 -4.52 2.39 -17.48
N LEU A 310 -4.32 3.67 -17.17
CA LEU A 310 -5.26 4.74 -17.53
C LEU A 310 -5.25 5.06 -19.04
N LYS A 311 -4.14 4.83 -19.74
CA LYS A 311 -4.03 5.02 -21.19
C LYS A 311 -4.67 3.89 -22.01
N ARG A 312 -5.12 2.79 -21.38
CA ARG A 312 -5.78 1.68 -22.09
C ARG A 312 -7.03 2.17 -22.82
N GLU A 313 -7.33 1.53 -23.95
CA GLU A 313 -8.48 1.94 -24.77
C GLU A 313 -9.81 1.69 -24.06
N LYS A 314 -9.95 0.53 -23.40
CA LYS A 314 -11.13 0.13 -22.64
C LYS A 314 -10.73 -0.52 -21.32
N LEU A 315 -11.47 -0.22 -20.24
CA LEU A 315 -11.31 -0.83 -18.93
C LEU A 315 -12.68 -1.17 -18.36
N PHE A 316 -12.86 -2.41 -17.88
CA PHE A 316 -14.13 -2.89 -17.35
C PHE A 316 -14.04 -3.21 -15.86
N LEU A 317 -15.11 -2.91 -15.11
CA LEU A 317 -15.36 -3.47 -13.79
C LEU A 317 -16.21 -4.72 -13.95
N VAL A 318 -15.73 -5.86 -13.47
CA VAL A 318 -16.40 -7.16 -13.56
C VAL A 318 -16.73 -7.67 -12.17
N CYS A 319 -17.99 -8.06 -11.95
CA CYS A 319 -18.42 -8.78 -10.77
C CYS A 319 -18.82 -10.22 -11.14
N GLN A 320 -18.13 -11.21 -10.59
CA GLN A 320 -18.51 -12.62 -10.71
C GLN A 320 -19.34 -13.03 -9.49
N ILE A 321 -20.46 -13.70 -9.73
CA ILE A 321 -21.37 -14.17 -8.69
C ILE A 321 -21.28 -15.69 -8.63
N ILE A 322 -20.81 -16.18 -7.49
CA ILE A 322 -20.66 -17.61 -7.21
C ILE A 322 -21.61 -17.96 -6.07
N ARG A 323 -22.59 -18.83 -6.32
CA ARG A 323 -23.46 -19.36 -5.27
C ARG A 323 -22.77 -20.50 -4.53
N VAL A 324 -23.00 -20.59 -3.23
CA VAL A 324 -22.46 -21.62 -2.34
C VAL A 324 -23.64 -22.38 -1.75
N GLY A 325 -23.81 -23.63 -2.15
CA GLY A 325 -25.03 -24.36 -1.81
C GLY A 325 -25.00 -25.82 -2.25
N ARG A 326 -26.14 -26.30 -2.76
CA ARG A 326 -26.31 -27.72 -3.14
C ARG A 326 -25.75 -28.02 -4.53
N MET A 327 -25.78 -29.26 -5.03
CA MET A 327 -25.32 -29.53 -6.40
C MET A 327 -26.40 -29.27 -7.46
N ASP A 328 -27.66 -29.64 -7.17
CA ASP A 328 -28.79 -29.52 -8.09
C ASP A 328 -29.96 -28.80 -7.39
N LEU A 329 -30.64 -27.90 -8.10
CA LEU A 329 -31.80 -27.15 -7.58
C LEU A 329 -33.13 -27.81 -7.97
N ARG A 330 -33.11 -28.80 -8.87
CA ARG A 330 -34.32 -29.43 -9.41
C ARG A 330 -34.83 -30.63 -8.60
N GLU A 331 -34.03 -31.18 -7.69
CA GLU A 331 -34.44 -32.35 -6.90
C GLU A 331 -35.11 -31.99 -5.57
N SER A 332 -36.30 -32.55 -5.36
CA SER A 332 -37.18 -32.36 -4.21
C SER A 332 -36.54 -32.74 -2.86
N LEU A 333 -37.02 -32.07 -1.80
CA LEU A 333 -36.62 -32.02 -0.38
C LEU A 333 -36.42 -33.34 0.39
N SER A 334 -36.41 -34.51 -0.25
CA SER A 334 -36.46 -35.82 0.43
C SER A 334 -35.10 -36.51 0.67
N ARG A 335 -33.97 -35.96 0.21
CA ARG A 335 -32.63 -36.56 0.41
C ARG A 335 -31.65 -35.53 0.99
N LYS A 336 -30.77 -35.96 1.90
CA LYS A 336 -29.62 -35.14 2.34
C LYS A 336 -28.70 -34.91 1.13
N LEU A 337 -28.76 -33.71 0.57
CA LEU A 337 -27.97 -33.27 -0.58
C LEU A 337 -26.62 -32.74 -0.10
N SER A 338 -25.59 -32.82 -0.94
CA SER A 338 -24.28 -32.22 -0.67
C SER A 338 -24.42 -30.70 -0.47
N THR A 339 -23.69 -30.12 0.48
CA THR A 339 -23.74 -28.69 0.83
C THR A 339 -22.35 -28.06 0.76
N GLY A 340 -22.29 -26.73 0.56
CA GLY A 340 -21.02 -25.97 0.54
C GLY A 340 -20.27 -26.04 -0.79
N LEU A 341 -20.97 -26.37 -1.89
CA LEU A 341 -20.39 -26.42 -3.23
C LEU A 341 -20.46 -25.04 -3.89
N ARG A 342 -19.31 -24.55 -4.38
CA ARG A 342 -19.20 -23.30 -5.13
C ARG A 342 -19.62 -23.54 -6.59
N ARG A 343 -20.62 -22.82 -7.08
CA ARG A 343 -21.18 -22.96 -8.44
C ARG A 343 -21.33 -21.59 -9.08
N PRO A 344 -21.17 -21.46 -10.40
CA PRO A 344 -21.39 -20.19 -11.08
C PRO A 344 -22.89 -19.84 -11.04
N PHE A 345 -23.20 -18.55 -10.79
CA PHE A 345 -24.57 -18.02 -10.83
C PHE A 345 -24.74 -16.97 -11.92
N GLY A 346 -23.78 -16.05 -12.05
CA GLY A 346 -23.83 -15.00 -13.07
C GLY A 346 -22.65 -14.06 -13.04
N ILE A 347 -22.65 -13.09 -13.95
CA ILE A 347 -21.63 -12.05 -14.06
C ILE A 347 -22.26 -10.68 -14.24
N SER A 348 -21.55 -9.62 -13.89
CA SER A 348 -21.95 -8.24 -14.14
C SER A 348 -20.74 -7.48 -14.66
N VAL A 349 -20.90 -6.69 -15.72
CA VAL A 349 -19.79 -6.02 -16.41
C VAL A 349 -20.20 -4.57 -16.69
N MET A 350 -19.33 -3.63 -16.33
CA MET A 350 -19.51 -2.19 -16.55
C MET A 350 -18.27 -1.61 -17.22
N ASP A 351 -18.45 -0.82 -18.27
CA ASP A 351 -17.36 -0.01 -18.85
C ASP A 351 -17.09 1.19 -17.93
N ILE A 352 -15.85 1.32 -17.45
CA ILE A 352 -15.42 2.41 -16.56
C ILE A 352 -14.45 3.37 -17.25
N THR A 353 -14.26 3.23 -18.57
CA THR A 353 -13.29 4.00 -19.36
C THR A 353 -13.53 5.51 -19.30
N ASP A 354 -14.80 5.94 -19.29
CA ASP A 354 -15.14 7.36 -19.20
C ASP A 354 -14.80 7.97 -17.83
N ILE A 355 -14.91 7.16 -16.78
CA ILE A 355 -14.60 7.54 -15.40
C ILE A 355 -13.08 7.65 -15.22
N THR A 356 -12.31 6.72 -15.81
CA THR A 356 -10.84 6.75 -15.74
C THR A 356 -10.22 7.83 -16.63
N LYS A 357 -10.81 8.12 -17.80
CA LYS A 357 -10.33 9.19 -18.73
C LYS A 357 -10.85 10.59 -18.39
N ARG A 358 -11.59 10.74 -17.28
CA ARG A 358 -11.99 12.03 -16.67
C ARG A 358 -12.76 12.98 -17.61
N LYS A 359 -13.54 12.45 -18.55
CA LYS A 359 -14.44 13.28 -19.40
C LYS A 359 -15.67 13.80 -18.65
N SER A 360 -15.89 13.35 -17.42
CA SER A 360 -16.96 13.84 -16.54
C SER A 360 -16.40 13.97 -15.13
N GLU A 361 -16.54 15.14 -14.50
CA GLU A 361 -16.42 15.23 -13.04
C GLU A 361 -17.53 14.34 -12.47
N SER A 362 -17.17 13.14 -12.02
CA SER A 362 -18.12 12.23 -11.41
C SER A 362 -18.49 12.80 -10.04
N ASP A 363 -19.68 13.37 -9.97
CA ASP A 363 -20.32 13.79 -8.72
C ASP A 363 -20.31 12.63 -7.72
N GLU A 364 -20.08 12.91 -6.44
CA GLU A 364 -19.89 11.90 -5.39
C GLU A 364 -21.09 10.95 -5.24
N ASP A 365 -22.26 11.42 -5.70
CA ASP A 365 -23.55 10.74 -5.59
C ASP A 365 -24.02 10.06 -6.88
N LYS A 366 -23.21 10.04 -7.96
CA LYS A 366 -23.65 9.40 -9.22
C LYS A 366 -23.65 7.88 -9.06
N GLN A 367 -24.83 7.33 -8.79
CA GLN A 367 -25.04 5.88 -8.72
C GLN A 367 -25.16 5.27 -10.11
N HIS A 368 -24.38 4.23 -10.36
CA HIS A 368 -24.40 3.43 -11.58
C HIS A 368 -25.09 2.10 -11.31
N PHE A 369 -26.08 1.75 -12.14
CA PHE A 369 -26.71 0.44 -12.12
C PHE A 369 -25.98 -0.52 -13.06
N ILE A 370 -25.46 -1.63 -12.54
CA ILE A 370 -24.80 -2.67 -13.34
C ILE A 370 -25.71 -3.92 -13.39
N PRO A 371 -26.23 -4.31 -14.57
CA PRO A 371 -27.12 -5.46 -14.68
C PRO A 371 -26.39 -6.79 -14.42
N VAL A 372 -27.08 -7.73 -13.77
CA VAL A 372 -26.59 -9.10 -13.57
C VAL A 372 -27.02 -9.99 -14.74
N HIS A 373 -26.04 -10.64 -15.36
CA HIS A 373 -26.21 -11.64 -16.38
C HIS A 373 -26.19 -13.03 -15.74
N GLN A 374 -27.36 -13.64 -15.59
CA GLN A 374 -27.48 -15.01 -15.09
C GLN A 374 -26.95 -16.02 -16.12
N VAL A 375 -26.32 -17.10 -15.64
CA VAL A 375 -25.90 -18.21 -16.52
C VAL A 375 -27.15 -18.91 -17.06
N ALA A 376 -27.44 -18.74 -18.36
CA ALA A 376 -28.65 -19.27 -19.01
C ALA A 376 -28.54 -20.75 -19.43
N ALA A 377 -27.31 -21.27 -19.59
CA ALA A 377 -27.04 -22.64 -20.04
C ALA A 377 -25.91 -23.28 -19.21
N ASP A 378 -26.06 -24.56 -18.84
CA ASP A 378 -25.10 -25.34 -18.04
C ASP A 378 -23.71 -25.54 -18.72
N SER A 379 -23.52 -25.04 -19.93
CA SER A 379 -22.31 -25.17 -20.75
C SER A 379 -21.42 -23.93 -20.80
N ASP A 380 -21.87 -22.75 -20.32
CA ASP A 380 -21.12 -21.50 -20.45
C ASP A 380 -20.20 -21.24 -19.23
N PHE A 381 -18.91 -21.00 -19.47
CA PHE A 381 -17.93 -20.63 -18.44
C PHE A 381 -18.03 -19.13 -18.10
N LEU A 382 -17.79 -18.76 -16.82
CA LEU A 382 -17.83 -17.37 -16.37
C LEU A 382 -16.93 -16.45 -17.22
N HIS A 383 -15.70 -16.89 -17.52
CA HIS A 383 -14.77 -16.14 -18.36
C HIS A 383 -15.30 -15.93 -19.80
N GLY A 384 -15.97 -16.93 -20.36
CA GLY A 384 -16.59 -16.81 -21.70
C GLY A 384 -17.74 -15.81 -21.70
N MET A 385 -18.52 -15.75 -20.62
CA MET A 385 -19.58 -14.77 -20.46
C MET A 385 -19.02 -13.35 -20.32
N ILE A 386 -17.90 -13.16 -19.59
CA ILE A 386 -17.28 -11.83 -19.42
C ILE A 386 -16.89 -11.27 -20.79
N ARG A 387 -16.31 -12.10 -21.64
CA ARG A 387 -16.00 -11.74 -23.03
C ARG A 387 -17.25 -11.32 -23.81
N LYS A 388 -18.31 -12.15 -23.79
CA LYS A 388 -19.57 -11.86 -24.50
C LYS A 388 -20.24 -10.58 -23.99
N ALA A 389 -20.17 -10.31 -22.69
CA ALA A 389 -20.73 -9.11 -22.06
C ALA A 389 -19.91 -7.85 -22.38
N ALA A 390 -18.57 -7.96 -22.41
CA ALA A 390 -17.69 -6.86 -22.82
C ALA A 390 -17.86 -6.48 -24.32
N GLU A 391 -18.33 -7.40 -25.16
CA GLU A 391 -18.65 -7.18 -26.57
C GLU A 391 -20.02 -6.49 -26.81
N GLY A 392 -20.81 -6.23 -25.76
CA GLY A 392 -22.02 -5.39 -25.83
C GLY A 392 -23.28 -6.07 -26.38
N LYS A 393 -23.42 -7.40 -26.25
CA LYS A 393 -24.69 -8.06 -26.59
C LYS A 393 -25.77 -7.69 -25.55
N ASP A 394 -26.91 -7.18 -26.03
CA ASP A 394 -28.07 -6.87 -25.19
C ASP A 394 -28.61 -8.12 -24.50
N ILE A 395 -28.68 -8.07 -23.17
CA ILE A 395 -29.09 -9.22 -22.35
C ILE A 395 -30.23 -8.81 -21.42
N ASN A 396 -31.24 -9.66 -21.36
CA ASN A 396 -32.46 -9.46 -20.58
C ASN A 396 -32.18 -9.65 -19.08
N HIS A 397 -31.96 -8.54 -18.36
CA HIS A 397 -31.51 -8.51 -16.97
C HIS A 397 -32.63 -8.62 -15.93
N LYS A 398 -33.91 -8.66 -16.35
CA LYS A 398 -35.11 -8.80 -15.47
C LYS A 398 -35.06 -7.92 -14.20
N GLY A 399 -34.46 -6.72 -14.28
CA GLY A 399 -34.30 -5.78 -13.15
C GLY A 399 -33.30 -6.18 -12.05
N GLN A 400 -32.49 -7.23 -12.24
CA GLN A 400 -31.46 -7.64 -11.27
C GLN A 400 -30.13 -6.96 -11.53
N GLY A 401 -29.49 -6.41 -10.49
CA GLY A 401 -28.28 -5.59 -10.65
C GLY A 401 -27.63 -5.08 -9.36
N PHE A 402 -26.50 -4.40 -9.53
CA PHE A 402 -25.76 -3.70 -8.50
C PHE A 402 -25.92 -2.19 -8.63
N TRP A 403 -26.02 -1.49 -7.51
CA TRP A 403 -25.88 -0.04 -7.45
C TRP A 403 -24.52 0.31 -6.86
N VAL A 404 -23.66 0.92 -7.67
CA VAL A 404 -22.29 1.28 -7.26
C VAL A 404 -22.00 2.75 -7.53
N SER A 405 -21.11 3.33 -6.73
CA SER A 405 -20.45 4.61 -7.04
C SER A 405 -18.96 4.38 -7.23
N LEU A 406 -18.37 5.13 -8.16
CA LEU A 406 -16.98 5.00 -8.56
C LEU A 406 -16.35 6.40 -8.58
N LYS A 407 -15.17 6.55 -7.97
CA LYS A 407 -14.44 7.82 -7.95
C LYS A 407 -12.94 7.58 -8.14
N MET A 408 -12.32 8.32 -9.05
CA MET A 408 -10.87 8.26 -9.24
C MET A 408 -10.16 9.19 -8.24
N LEU A 409 -9.28 8.62 -7.41
CA LEU A 409 -8.47 9.28 -6.41
C LEU A 409 -7.00 9.33 -6.87
N TRP A 410 -6.28 10.36 -6.46
CA TRP A 410 -4.91 10.64 -6.91
C TRP A 410 -3.94 10.49 -5.75
N GLY A 411 -2.82 9.81 -6.00
CA GLY A 411 -1.77 9.57 -5.02
C GLY A 411 -1.70 8.12 -4.54
N ASP A 412 -0.65 7.83 -3.77
CA ASP A 412 -0.46 6.55 -3.09
C ASP A 412 -1.52 6.39 -1.97
N LEU A 413 -1.77 5.17 -1.50
CA LEU A 413 -2.76 4.88 -0.44
C LEU A 413 -2.58 5.77 0.79
N SER A 414 -1.33 6.06 1.16
CA SER A 414 -1.00 6.96 2.28
C SER A 414 -1.44 8.41 2.02
N GLN A 415 -1.30 8.88 0.78
CA GLN A 415 -1.72 10.22 0.37
C GLN A 415 -3.24 10.29 0.23
N VAL A 416 -3.86 9.29 -0.40
CA VAL A 416 -5.31 9.21 -0.57
C VAL A 416 -6.04 9.21 0.78
N ARG A 417 -5.52 8.48 1.78
CA ARG A 417 -6.05 8.51 3.15
C ARG A 417 -5.93 9.87 3.82
N LYS A 418 -4.88 10.63 3.51
CA LYS A 418 -4.64 11.97 4.06
C LYS A 418 -5.53 13.02 3.38
N ASP A 419 -5.68 12.94 2.06
CA ASP A 419 -6.41 13.92 1.26
C ASP A 419 -7.93 13.67 1.28
N HIS A 420 -8.35 12.40 1.43
CA HIS A 420 -9.75 11.98 1.44
C HIS A 420 -10.10 11.03 2.62
N PRO A 421 -9.90 11.44 3.89
CA PRO A 421 -10.15 10.58 5.05
C PRO A 421 -11.63 10.20 5.24
N HIS A 422 -12.56 10.98 4.66
CA HIS A 422 -14.00 10.70 4.67
C HIS A 422 -14.42 9.58 3.71
N LEU A 423 -13.61 9.31 2.68
CA LEU A 423 -13.87 8.23 1.72
C LEU A 423 -13.06 6.97 2.06
N VAL A 424 -11.78 7.15 2.42
CA VAL A 424 -10.85 6.07 2.65
C VAL A 424 -10.37 6.14 4.10
N ASP A 425 -10.96 5.29 4.93
CA ASP A 425 -10.54 5.11 6.31
C ASP A 425 -9.56 3.92 6.44
N ARG A 426 -9.22 3.54 7.68
CA ARG A 426 -8.37 2.37 7.95
C ARG A 426 -9.10 1.04 7.74
N SER A 427 -10.44 1.04 7.74
CA SER A 427 -11.28 -0.16 7.59
C SER A 427 -11.62 -0.47 6.12
N THR A 428 -11.40 0.50 5.24
CA THR A 428 -11.64 0.40 3.80
C THR A 428 -10.76 -0.68 3.20
N VAL A 429 -11.38 -1.60 2.45
CA VAL A 429 -10.68 -2.74 1.84
C VAL A 429 -9.78 -2.25 0.72
N VAL A 430 -8.54 -2.72 0.69
CA VAL A 430 -7.56 -2.36 -0.33
C VAL A 430 -7.34 -3.54 -1.27
N ALA A 431 -7.73 -3.38 -2.53
CA ALA A 431 -7.48 -4.35 -3.59
C ALA A 431 -6.31 -3.87 -4.46
N ARG A 432 -5.15 -4.53 -4.37
CA ARG A 432 -3.97 -4.13 -5.13
C ARG A 432 -4.07 -4.58 -6.59
N LYS A 433 -3.32 -3.90 -7.47
CA LYS A 433 -3.07 -4.35 -8.84
C LYS A 433 -2.31 -5.68 -8.85
N LEU A 434 -2.66 -6.60 -9.75
CA LEU A 434 -1.88 -7.79 -10.06
C LEU A 434 -0.59 -7.36 -10.79
N GLY A 435 0.56 -7.67 -10.21
CA GLY A 435 1.84 -7.12 -10.65
C GLY A 435 2.22 -5.84 -9.91
N TYR A 436 3.28 -5.19 -10.37
CA TYR A 436 3.86 -4.02 -9.69
C TYR A 436 3.22 -2.69 -10.11
N PRO A 437 3.21 -1.69 -9.21
CA PRO A 437 3.01 -0.30 -9.60
C PRO A 437 4.09 0.15 -10.60
N GLU A 438 3.85 1.26 -11.31
CA GLU A 438 4.83 1.81 -12.25
C GLU A 438 6.17 2.18 -11.62
N VAL A 439 6.16 2.52 -10.33
CA VAL A 439 7.36 2.82 -9.55
C VAL A 439 7.30 2.10 -8.21
N ILE A 440 8.38 1.40 -7.90
CA ILE A 440 8.60 0.76 -6.60
C ILE A 440 9.55 1.67 -5.83
N MET A 441 9.08 2.27 -4.74
CA MET A 441 9.90 3.15 -3.91
C MET A 441 10.76 2.35 -2.93
N PRO A 442 12.09 2.55 -2.90
CA PRO A 442 12.98 1.94 -1.91
C PRO A 442 12.69 2.54 -0.53
N GLY A 443 12.80 1.71 0.50
CA GLY A 443 12.19 1.90 1.83
C GLY A 443 12.16 3.34 2.36
N LYS A 444 11.04 3.79 2.92
CA LYS A 444 11.09 4.98 3.79
C LYS A 444 11.92 4.63 5.03
N ARG A 445 12.58 5.63 5.64
CA ARG A 445 13.51 5.50 6.78
C ARG A 445 12.96 4.74 8.00
N ASP A 446 11.66 4.49 8.06
CA ASP A 446 10.97 3.84 9.18
C ASP A 446 10.79 2.32 8.99
N GLY A 447 11.56 1.68 8.11
CA GLY A 447 11.47 0.23 7.86
C GLY A 447 10.23 -0.21 7.04
N ALA A 448 9.30 0.70 6.78
CA ALA A 448 8.15 0.51 5.88
C ALA A 448 8.53 0.83 4.43
N GLY A 449 9.37 -0.01 3.82
CA GLY A 449 9.37 -0.11 2.36
C GLY A 449 8.12 -0.82 1.86
N ASP A 450 7.78 -0.66 0.58
CA ASP A 450 6.77 -1.51 -0.08
C ASP A 450 7.38 -2.90 -0.30
N VAL A 451 7.65 -3.61 0.81
CA VAL A 451 8.12 -4.99 0.81
C VAL A 451 6.93 -5.85 0.44
N ARG A 452 6.80 -6.08 -0.86
CA ARG A 452 5.75 -6.91 -1.43
C ARG A 452 6.27 -8.32 -1.65
N ASN A 453 5.48 -9.32 -1.22
CA ASN A 453 5.72 -10.74 -1.48
C ASN A 453 4.39 -11.47 -1.72
N ASP A 454 3.65 -11.04 -2.74
CA ASP A 454 2.37 -11.64 -3.09
C ASP A 454 2.57 -12.69 -4.20
N ILE A 455 2.07 -13.91 -4.00
CA ILE A 455 2.09 -14.97 -5.02
C ILE A 455 0.67 -15.14 -5.52
N TYR A 456 0.39 -14.72 -6.75
CA TYR A 456 -0.90 -14.97 -7.37
C TYR A 456 -0.89 -16.30 -8.09
N LEU A 457 -1.88 -17.13 -7.79
CA LEU A 457 -2.09 -18.44 -8.39
C LEU A 457 -3.44 -18.42 -9.12
N THR A 458 -3.41 -18.71 -10.41
CA THR A 458 -4.61 -18.84 -11.23
C THR A 458 -4.82 -20.30 -11.61
N LEU A 459 -5.99 -20.84 -11.27
CA LEU A 459 -6.46 -22.12 -11.78
C LEU A 459 -7.00 -21.88 -13.19
N VAL A 460 -6.25 -22.26 -14.23
CA VAL A 460 -6.60 -21.94 -15.62
C VAL A 460 -7.65 -22.92 -16.13
N GLN A 461 -7.22 -24.16 -16.37
CA GLN A 461 -8.07 -25.20 -16.93
C GLN A 461 -7.59 -26.61 -16.59
N GLY A 462 -8.49 -27.58 -16.74
CA GLY A 462 -8.17 -29.00 -16.60
C GLY A 462 -9.07 -29.86 -17.47
N GLU A 463 -8.52 -30.96 -17.97
CA GLU A 463 -9.24 -31.97 -18.72
C GLU A 463 -9.15 -33.30 -17.97
N PHE A 464 -10.30 -33.86 -17.61
CA PHE A 464 -10.36 -35.12 -16.86
C PHE A 464 -11.20 -36.14 -17.60
N ASP A 465 -10.63 -37.34 -17.75
CA ASP A 465 -11.34 -38.44 -18.36
C ASP A 465 -12.41 -39.01 -17.41
N LYS A 466 -13.50 -39.47 -18.03
CA LYS A 466 -14.66 -40.11 -17.41
C LYS A 466 -14.27 -41.40 -16.67
N GLY A 467 -13.22 -42.09 -17.15
CA GLY A 467 -12.79 -43.38 -16.64
C GLY A 467 -13.93 -44.40 -16.69
N ASN A 468 -14.15 -45.14 -15.60
CA ASN A 468 -15.17 -46.19 -15.51
C ASN A 468 -16.59 -45.69 -15.13
N LYS A 469 -16.81 -44.38 -14.91
CA LYS A 469 -18.13 -43.85 -14.51
C LYS A 469 -19.05 -43.68 -15.73
N LYS A 470 -20.38 -43.70 -15.54
CA LYS A 470 -21.38 -43.51 -16.62
C LYS A 470 -21.55 -42.04 -17.07
N THR A 471 -21.18 -41.08 -16.23
CA THR A 471 -21.24 -39.63 -16.50
C THR A 471 -19.87 -38.99 -16.24
N GLN A 472 -19.65 -37.78 -16.78
CA GLN A 472 -18.42 -37.03 -16.52
C GLN A 472 -18.28 -36.67 -15.05
N LYS A 473 -17.04 -36.51 -14.57
CA LYS A 473 -16.78 -36.14 -13.18
C LYS A 473 -16.99 -34.63 -12.98
N ASN A 474 -17.84 -34.26 -12.03
CA ASN A 474 -17.83 -32.93 -11.40
C ASN A 474 -16.54 -32.82 -10.57
N VAL A 475 -15.54 -32.08 -11.01
CA VAL A 475 -14.25 -32.02 -10.32
C VAL A 475 -14.20 -30.78 -9.45
N GLU A 476 -13.75 -30.97 -8.20
CA GLU A 476 -13.36 -29.90 -7.30
C GLU A 476 -11.84 -29.98 -7.11
N VAL A 477 -11.16 -28.86 -7.31
CA VAL A 477 -9.73 -28.72 -7.03
C VAL A 477 -9.59 -28.11 -5.65
N THR A 478 -8.91 -28.82 -4.75
CA THR A 478 -8.50 -28.28 -3.45
C THR A 478 -7.03 -27.87 -3.53
N VAL A 479 -6.75 -26.60 -3.33
CA VAL A 479 -5.41 -26.01 -3.26
C VAL A 479 -5.02 -25.86 -1.80
N CYS A 480 -3.84 -26.35 -1.44
CA CYS A 480 -3.24 -26.17 -0.13
C CYS A 480 -1.76 -25.83 -0.28
N VAL A 481 -1.25 -24.98 0.61
CA VAL A 481 0.18 -24.70 0.75
C VAL A 481 0.73 -25.66 1.79
N CYS A 482 1.72 -26.46 1.42
CA CYS A 482 2.35 -27.42 2.31
C CYS A 482 3.81 -27.06 2.55
N ASP A 483 4.33 -27.43 3.71
CA ASP A 483 5.76 -27.39 4.01
C ASP A 483 6.49 -28.64 3.47
N GLU A 484 7.80 -28.70 3.66
CA GLU A 484 8.67 -29.83 3.26
C GLU A 484 8.27 -31.17 3.91
N THR A 485 7.56 -31.14 5.04
CA THR A 485 7.08 -32.33 5.75
C THR A 485 5.71 -32.81 5.23
N GLY A 486 5.03 -31.97 4.43
CA GLY A 486 3.67 -32.22 3.91
C GLY A 486 2.55 -31.67 4.79
N SER A 487 2.89 -30.94 5.85
CA SER A 487 1.91 -30.28 6.74
C SER A 487 1.35 -29.03 6.05
N VAL A 488 0.05 -28.79 6.18
CA VAL A 488 -0.62 -27.63 5.57
C VAL A 488 -0.32 -26.38 6.39
N VAL A 489 0.22 -25.35 5.74
CA VAL A 489 0.46 -24.05 6.37
C VAL A 489 -0.87 -23.34 6.57
N PRO A 490 -1.25 -22.95 7.80
CA PRO A 490 -2.56 -22.40 8.07
C PRO A 490 -2.69 -20.94 7.59
N ASN A 491 -3.88 -20.57 7.09
CA ASN A 491 -4.28 -19.18 6.83
C ASN A 491 -3.33 -18.37 5.91
N VAL A 492 -2.87 -18.99 4.81
CA VAL A 492 -1.98 -18.32 3.83
C VAL A 492 -2.66 -17.99 2.50
N ILE A 493 -3.86 -18.52 2.24
CA ILE A 493 -4.57 -18.32 0.97
C ILE A 493 -5.69 -17.30 1.17
N TYR A 494 -5.74 -16.29 0.31
CA TYR A 494 -6.79 -15.28 0.26
C TYR A 494 -7.63 -15.46 -1.01
N HIS A 495 -8.95 -15.57 -0.85
CA HIS A 495 -9.90 -15.56 -1.97
C HIS A 495 -9.87 -14.23 -2.75
N GLY A 496 -9.50 -13.15 -2.06
CA GLY A 496 -9.35 -11.80 -2.58
C GLY A 496 -9.27 -10.79 -1.42
N ALA A 497 -9.29 -9.50 -1.74
CA ALA A 497 -9.33 -8.42 -0.78
C ALA A 497 -10.67 -8.39 -0.03
N GLY A 498 -10.62 -8.21 1.29
CA GLY A 498 -11.81 -8.10 2.15
C GLY A 498 -12.30 -9.43 2.76
N ASP A 499 -11.73 -10.56 2.35
CA ASP A 499 -12.03 -11.87 2.95
C ASP A 499 -10.92 -12.31 3.93
N LYS A 500 -11.28 -13.19 4.88
CA LYS A 500 -10.32 -13.75 5.83
C LYS A 500 -9.43 -14.80 5.14
N PRO A 501 -8.15 -14.94 5.54
CA PRO A 501 -7.29 -15.98 5.00
C PRO A 501 -7.79 -17.37 5.38
N VAL A 502 -7.57 -18.33 4.48
CA VAL A 502 -7.94 -19.74 4.63
C VAL A 502 -6.72 -20.64 4.38
N SER A 503 -6.75 -21.85 4.96
CA SER A 503 -5.70 -22.86 4.77
C SER A 503 -5.89 -23.69 3.49
N GLU A 504 -7.15 -23.87 3.07
CA GLU A 504 -7.51 -24.65 1.90
C GLU A 504 -8.47 -23.84 1.01
N TYR A 505 -8.15 -23.74 -0.26
CA TYR A 505 -9.02 -23.15 -1.26
C TYR A 505 -9.70 -24.24 -2.10
N ARG A 506 -11.01 -24.10 -2.32
CA ARG A 506 -11.80 -25.03 -3.15
C ARG A 506 -12.33 -24.31 -4.38
N SER A 507 -12.10 -24.87 -5.57
CA SER A 507 -12.53 -24.29 -6.84
C SER A 507 -14.06 -24.33 -7.03
N VAL A 508 -14.55 -23.61 -8.03
CA VAL A 508 -15.91 -23.78 -8.55
C VAL A 508 -16.05 -25.16 -9.19
N VAL A 509 -17.23 -25.77 -9.03
CA VAL A 509 -17.57 -27.08 -9.59
C VAL A 509 -18.51 -26.88 -10.78
N TYR A 510 -18.05 -27.26 -11.97
CA TYR A 510 -18.86 -27.30 -13.18
C TYR A 510 -19.52 -28.67 -13.34
N TYR A 511 -20.81 -28.68 -13.67
CA TYR A 511 -21.61 -29.91 -13.71
C TYR A 511 -21.36 -30.72 -15.00
N GLN A 512 -20.87 -31.95 -14.84
CA GLN A 512 -20.66 -32.95 -15.90
C GLN A 512 -19.86 -32.46 -17.13
N GLN A 513 -18.93 -31.52 -16.94
CA GLN A 513 -18.06 -31.02 -18.00
C GLN A 513 -16.71 -31.74 -18.03
N ARG A 514 -16.30 -32.20 -19.22
CA ARG A 514 -14.98 -32.82 -19.45
C ARG A 514 -13.84 -31.79 -19.37
N HIS A 515 -14.04 -30.65 -20.01
CA HIS A 515 -13.09 -29.53 -19.98
C HIS A 515 -13.59 -28.53 -18.95
N GLN A 516 -12.78 -28.27 -17.92
CA GLN A 516 -13.11 -27.32 -16.88
C GLN A 516 -12.20 -26.10 -17.04
N ARG A 517 -12.80 -24.92 -17.15
CA ARG A 517 -12.07 -23.65 -17.21
C ARG A 517 -12.49 -22.82 -16.00
N TRP A 518 -11.66 -22.83 -14.98
CA TRP A 518 -11.94 -22.09 -13.75
C TRP A 518 -11.62 -20.61 -13.94
N MET A 519 -10.43 -20.29 -14.45
CA MET A 519 -9.89 -18.93 -14.51
C MET A 519 -10.04 -18.19 -13.18
N GLU A 520 -9.79 -18.91 -12.08
CA GLU A 520 -9.91 -18.40 -10.71
C GLU A 520 -8.53 -18.00 -10.19
N THR A 521 -8.34 -16.72 -9.88
CA THR A 521 -7.10 -16.20 -9.30
C THR A 521 -7.24 -16.04 -7.79
N VAL A 522 -6.29 -16.59 -7.06
CA VAL A 522 -6.17 -16.49 -5.60
C VAL A 522 -4.82 -15.91 -5.22
N LYS A 523 -4.75 -15.23 -4.07
CA LYS A 523 -3.48 -14.74 -3.52
C LYS A 523 -2.97 -15.71 -2.46
N VAL A 524 -1.73 -16.12 -2.59
CA VAL A 524 -1.00 -16.94 -1.64
C VAL A 524 0.05 -16.04 -0.98
N ALA A 525 -0.13 -15.76 0.31
CA ALA A 525 0.75 -14.91 1.10
C ALA A 525 1.54 -15.77 2.07
N VAL A 526 2.72 -16.22 1.61
CA VAL A 526 3.66 -17.00 2.42
C VAL A 526 4.76 -16.05 2.91
N PRO A 527 5.15 -16.09 4.21
CA PRO A 527 6.30 -15.34 4.70
C PRO A 527 7.54 -15.61 3.85
N ILE A 528 8.33 -14.57 3.55
CA ILE A 528 9.48 -14.66 2.63
C ILE A 528 10.46 -15.76 3.07
N GLU A 529 10.64 -15.92 4.38
CA GLU A 529 11.52 -16.93 5.00
C GLU A 529 11.07 -18.36 4.71
N ASP A 530 9.77 -18.61 4.62
CA ASP A 530 9.20 -19.96 4.45
C ASP A 530 9.03 -20.36 2.97
N VAL A 531 9.15 -19.41 2.02
CA VAL A 531 8.95 -19.67 0.59
C VAL A 531 9.87 -20.80 0.08
N HIS A 532 11.08 -20.91 0.63
CA HIS A 532 12.03 -21.93 0.19
C HIS A 532 11.70 -23.36 0.66
N ARG A 533 10.85 -23.52 1.68
CA ARG A 533 10.45 -24.82 2.26
C ARG A 533 9.03 -25.21 1.90
N THR A 534 8.36 -24.43 1.06
CA THR A 534 6.93 -24.58 0.79
C THR A 534 6.65 -24.94 -0.67
N HIS A 535 5.56 -25.67 -0.87
CA HIS A 535 5.04 -26.05 -2.19
C HIS A 535 3.52 -26.01 -2.21
N LEU A 536 2.98 -25.86 -3.41
CA LEU A 536 1.55 -25.92 -3.66
C LEU A 536 1.15 -27.35 -3.96
N ARG A 537 0.12 -27.84 -3.28
CA ARG A 537 -0.50 -29.14 -3.53
C ARG A 537 -1.93 -28.93 -4.03
N PHE A 538 -2.24 -29.63 -5.13
CA PHE A 538 -3.55 -29.65 -5.76
C PHE A 538 -4.11 -31.06 -5.65
N THR A 539 -5.27 -31.21 -5.01
CA THR A 539 -5.95 -32.50 -4.94
C THR A 539 -7.29 -32.43 -5.67
N PHE A 540 -7.59 -33.49 -6.41
CA PHE A 540 -8.78 -33.56 -7.24
C PHE A 540 -9.76 -34.56 -6.65
N ARG A 541 -10.97 -34.09 -6.34
CA ARG A 541 -12.07 -34.89 -5.81
C ARG A 541 -13.26 -34.79 -6.75
N HIS A 542 -14.02 -35.86 -6.88
CA HIS A 542 -15.31 -35.79 -7.57
C HIS A 542 -16.41 -35.49 -6.56
N ARG A 543 -17.26 -34.51 -6.90
CA ARG A 543 -18.38 -34.11 -6.07
C ARG A 543 -19.67 -34.75 -6.57
N SER A 544 -20.41 -35.39 -5.67
CA SER A 544 -21.67 -36.07 -5.97
C SER A 544 -22.88 -35.22 -5.53
N SER A 545 -24.03 -35.41 -6.17
CA SER A 545 -25.28 -34.75 -5.76
C SER A 545 -25.80 -35.26 -4.40
N SER A 546 -25.43 -36.50 -4.02
CA SER A 546 -25.82 -37.10 -2.73
C SER A 546 -24.73 -36.93 -1.67
N ASP A 547 -25.07 -36.41 -0.48
CA ASP A 547 -24.13 -36.17 0.63
C ASP A 547 -23.38 -37.43 1.08
N SER A 548 -24.09 -38.56 1.17
CA SER A 548 -23.50 -39.84 1.58
C SER A 548 -22.43 -40.35 0.60
N LYS A 549 -22.69 -40.21 -0.71
CA LYS A 549 -21.74 -40.59 -1.76
C LYS A 549 -20.58 -39.60 -1.81
N ASP A 550 -20.88 -38.30 -1.70
CA ASP A 550 -19.91 -37.21 -1.70
C ASP A 550 -18.86 -37.37 -0.59
N LYS A 551 -19.28 -37.67 0.64
CA LYS A 551 -18.37 -37.93 1.77
C LYS A 551 -17.51 -39.17 1.62
N SER A 552 -17.96 -40.15 0.84
CA SER A 552 -17.21 -41.39 0.57
C SER A 552 -16.20 -41.26 -0.58
N GLU A 553 -16.26 -40.16 -1.34
CA GLU A 553 -15.39 -39.93 -2.49
C GLU A 553 -13.98 -39.55 -2.02
N LYS A 554 -13.00 -40.39 -2.38
CA LYS A 554 -11.58 -40.14 -2.10
C LYS A 554 -10.93 -39.28 -3.19
N ILE A 555 -9.76 -38.75 -2.88
CA ILE A 555 -8.90 -38.06 -3.86
C ILE A 555 -8.54 -39.06 -4.95
N PHE A 556 -8.83 -38.72 -6.21
CA PHE A 556 -8.56 -39.59 -7.35
C PHE A 556 -7.27 -39.22 -8.09
N SER A 557 -6.78 -37.99 -7.90
CA SER A 557 -5.53 -37.50 -8.49
C SER A 557 -4.95 -36.37 -7.64
N MET A 558 -3.65 -36.14 -7.77
CA MET A 558 -2.92 -35.06 -7.11
C MET A 558 -1.89 -34.45 -8.07
N ALA A 559 -1.63 -33.15 -7.95
CA ALA A 559 -0.51 -32.45 -8.59
C ALA A 559 0.18 -31.54 -7.57
N PHE A 560 1.42 -31.15 -7.83
CA PHE A 560 2.13 -30.20 -6.98
C PHE A 560 3.13 -29.36 -7.77
N VAL A 561 3.51 -28.22 -7.20
CA VAL A 561 4.63 -27.40 -7.70
C VAL A 561 5.36 -26.75 -6.53
N LYS A 562 6.70 -26.77 -6.56
CA LYS A 562 7.54 -26.09 -5.56
C LYS A 562 7.58 -24.59 -5.86
N LEU A 563 7.46 -23.75 -4.82
CA LEU A 563 7.50 -22.29 -4.99
C LEU A 563 8.92 -21.80 -5.31
N MET A 564 9.94 -22.53 -4.86
CA MET A 564 11.34 -22.28 -5.18
C MET A 564 11.94 -23.44 -5.98
N ARG A 565 12.71 -23.11 -7.01
CA ARG A 565 13.48 -24.08 -7.80
C ARG A 565 14.70 -24.59 -7.02
N PRO A 566 15.26 -25.75 -7.43
CA PRO A 566 16.54 -26.23 -6.90
C PRO A 566 17.68 -25.20 -7.01
N ASP A 567 17.65 -24.34 -8.03
CA ASP A 567 18.65 -23.29 -8.25
C ASP A 567 18.53 -22.10 -7.27
N GLY A 568 17.52 -22.10 -6.38
CA GLY A 568 17.27 -21.05 -5.40
C GLY A 568 16.47 -19.86 -5.92
N THR A 569 16.09 -19.84 -7.20
CA THR A 569 15.18 -18.85 -7.79
C THR A 569 13.73 -19.24 -7.54
N THR A 570 12.82 -18.27 -7.55
CA THR A 570 11.39 -18.56 -7.48
C THR A 570 10.86 -19.19 -8.76
N LEU A 571 9.68 -19.81 -8.67
CA LEU A 571 8.93 -20.29 -9.82
C LEU A 571 8.76 -19.17 -10.86
N ARG A 572 8.88 -19.50 -12.16
CA ARG A 572 8.73 -18.49 -13.23
C ARG A 572 7.28 -18.08 -13.33
N ASP A 573 7.07 -16.81 -13.63
CA ASP A 573 5.75 -16.32 -14.01
C ASP A 573 5.29 -16.95 -15.32
N GLY A 574 3.99 -17.19 -15.43
CA GLY A 574 3.35 -17.75 -16.61
C GLY A 574 2.60 -19.05 -16.34
N GLU A 575 2.23 -19.74 -17.42
CA GLU A 575 1.47 -20.98 -17.38
C GLU A 575 2.38 -22.20 -17.14
N HIS A 576 1.93 -23.12 -16.29
CA HIS A 576 2.61 -24.36 -15.94
C HIS A 576 1.68 -25.55 -16.17
N ASP A 577 2.10 -26.47 -17.03
CA ASP A 577 1.43 -27.75 -17.24
C ASP A 577 1.92 -28.76 -16.20
N LEU A 578 1.06 -29.06 -15.23
CA LEU A 578 1.41 -29.94 -14.12
C LEU A 578 1.17 -31.41 -14.46
N LEU A 579 2.03 -32.27 -13.90
CA LEU A 579 1.85 -33.72 -13.95
C LEU A 579 0.81 -34.17 -12.93
N LEU A 580 -0.17 -34.95 -13.39
CA LEU A 580 -1.22 -35.52 -12.55
C LEU A 580 -0.82 -36.92 -12.09
N TYR A 581 -0.71 -37.09 -10.77
CA TYR A 581 -0.37 -38.33 -10.10
C TYR A 581 -1.60 -39.06 -9.57
N LYS A 582 -1.66 -40.37 -9.80
CA LYS A 582 -2.72 -41.29 -9.36
C LYS A 582 -2.12 -42.39 -8.49
N GLY A 583 -2.78 -42.70 -7.39
CA GLY A 583 -2.33 -43.68 -6.40
C GLY A 583 -3.32 -43.79 -5.24
N ASP A 584 -2.89 -44.44 -4.15
CA ASP A 584 -3.67 -44.48 -2.92
C ASP A 584 -3.71 -43.11 -2.24
N SER A 585 -4.87 -42.74 -1.69
CA SER A 585 -5.13 -41.39 -1.16
C SER A 585 -4.14 -40.97 -0.07
N ARG A 586 -3.72 -41.90 0.79
CA ARG A 586 -2.74 -41.62 1.86
C ARG A 586 -1.35 -41.32 1.30
N ARG A 587 -0.96 -42.03 0.22
CA ARG A 587 0.34 -41.84 -0.44
C ARG A 587 0.37 -40.57 -1.29
N LEU A 588 -0.77 -40.17 -1.86
CA LEU A 588 -0.88 -38.90 -2.59
C LEU A 588 -0.76 -37.68 -1.68
N GLU A 589 -0.99 -37.85 -0.37
CA GLU A 589 -0.83 -36.77 0.61
C GLU A 589 0.59 -36.72 1.23
N ASP A 590 1.37 -37.80 1.13
CA ASP A 590 2.72 -37.91 1.69
C ASP A 590 3.77 -37.16 0.86
N ALA A 591 4.30 -36.06 1.42
CA ALA A 591 5.29 -35.21 0.76
C ALA A 591 6.59 -35.93 0.42
N SER A 592 7.03 -36.88 1.24
CA SER A 592 8.27 -37.63 0.98
C SER A 592 8.18 -38.46 -0.30
N ALA A 593 6.96 -38.92 -0.65
CA ALA A 593 6.71 -39.75 -1.81
C ALA A 593 6.69 -38.97 -3.13
N TYR A 594 6.13 -37.74 -3.15
CA TYR A 594 5.99 -36.98 -4.39
C TYR A 594 7.02 -35.86 -4.59
N LEU A 595 7.65 -35.30 -3.54
CA LEU A 595 8.59 -34.18 -3.71
C LEU A 595 9.86 -34.52 -4.48
N THR A 596 10.17 -35.81 -4.62
CA THR A 596 11.29 -36.33 -5.44
C THR A 596 10.93 -36.46 -6.92
N LEU A 597 9.63 -36.42 -7.25
CA LEU A 597 9.11 -36.55 -8.60
C LEU A 597 9.09 -35.19 -9.34
N PRO A 598 9.05 -35.17 -10.67
CA PRO A 598 8.92 -33.93 -11.44
C PRO A 598 7.54 -33.27 -11.27
N SER A 599 7.49 -31.95 -11.14
CA SER A 599 6.22 -31.21 -10.96
C SER A 599 5.53 -30.86 -12.29
N THR A 600 6.31 -30.50 -13.32
CA THR A 600 5.83 -29.96 -14.60
C THR A 600 6.20 -30.87 -15.76
N ARG A 601 5.37 -30.90 -16.82
CA ARG A 601 5.74 -31.50 -18.11
C ARG A 601 6.83 -30.64 -18.76
N SER A 602 7.97 -31.23 -19.12
CA SER A 602 9.02 -30.49 -19.84
C SER A 602 8.57 -30.18 -21.26
N ALA A 603 8.74 -28.94 -21.72
CA ALA A 603 8.45 -28.52 -23.10
C ALA A 603 9.34 -29.21 -24.15
N ALA A 604 10.42 -29.88 -23.73
CA ALA A 604 11.39 -30.54 -24.61
C ALA A 604 11.00 -31.97 -25.02
N GLU A 605 9.90 -32.53 -24.51
CA GLU A 605 9.41 -33.84 -24.93
C GLU A 605 8.17 -33.68 -25.82
N PRO A 606 8.28 -33.94 -27.14
CA PRO A 606 7.11 -33.93 -28.01
C PRO A 606 6.13 -34.98 -27.50
N ARG A 607 4.82 -34.72 -27.67
CA ARG A 607 3.73 -35.68 -27.41
C ARG A 607 4.14 -37.05 -27.96
N ALA A 608 4.67 -37.90 -27.08
CA ALA A 608 5.14 -39.21 -27.48
C ALA A 608 3.95 -39.96 -28.06
N SER A 609 4.16 -40.54 -29.25
CA SER A 609 3.22 -41.37 -29.97
C SER A 609 2.50 -42.34 -29.00
N PRO A 610 1.21 -42.66 -29.22
CA PRO A 610 0.46 -43.57 -28.38
C PRO A 610 1.08 -44.97 -28.46
N GLY A 611 2.02 -45.27 -27.58
CA GLY A 611 2.85 -46.47 -27.64
C GLY A 611 4.16 -46.39 -26.85
N ALA A 612 4.70 -45.19 -26.62
CA ALA A 612 5.86 -45.03 -25.74
C ALA A 612 5.38 -44.82 -24.28
N SER A 613 5.27 -45.92 -23.54
CA SER A 613 5.12 -45.87 -22.10
C SER A 613 6.27 -45.05 -21.49
N PHE A 614 5.96 -43.85 -20.97
CA PHE A 614 6.83 -43.16 -20.02
C PHE A 614 7.11 -44.12 -18.86
N ARG A 615 8.25 -44.83 -18.92
CA ARG A 615 8.86 -45.47 -17.76
C ARG A 615 9.59 -44.41 -16.94
N ALA A 616 8.90 -43.32 -16.58
CA ALA A 616 9.28 -42.55 -15.42
C ALA A 616 8.80 -43.38 -14.22
N GLY A 617 9.76 -43.95 -13.49
CA GLY A 617 9.58 -45.13 -12.65
C GLY A 617 8.35 -45.10 -11.75
N THR A 618 7.68 -46.26 -11.67
CA THR A 618 6.84 -46.65 -10.54
C THR A 618 7.72 -46.67 -9.27
N THR A 619 7.98 -45.49 -8.72
CA THR A 619 8.61 -45.33 -7.42
C THR A 619 7.48 -45.04 -6.44
N ALA A 620 7.44 -45.80 -5.34
CA ALA A 620 6.47 -45.68 -4.25
C ALA A 620 4.96 -45.91 -4.58
N GLY A 621 4.60 -46.54 -5.70
CA GLY A 621 3.20 -46.90 -6.00
C GLY A 621 2.31 -45.72 -6.46
N ILE A 622 2.94 -44.65 -6.94
CA ILE A 622 2.29 -43.51 -7.59
C ILE A 622 2.55 -43.61 -9.11
N SER A 623 1.52 -43.37 -9.91
CA SER A 623 1.57 -43.44 -11.38
C SER A 623 1.14 -42.11 -12.01
N VAL A 624 1.70 -41.76 -13.16
CA VAL A 624 1.34 -40.53 -13.88
C VAL A 624 0.14 -40.78 -14.80
N SER A 625 -0.86 -39.91 -14.74
CA SER A 625 -1.99 -39.91 -15.67
C SER A 625 -1.56 -39.31 -17.02
N ALA A 626 -1.50 -40.13 -18.06
CA ALA A 626 -1.21 -39.67 -19.41
C ALA A 626 -2.40 -38.96 -20.09
N ARG A 627 -3.63 -39.27 -19.66
CA ARG A 627 -4.87 -38.81 -20.31
C ARG A 627 -5.48 -37.54 -19.74
N ASP A 628 -5.17 -37.24 -18.48
CA ASP A 628 -5.69 -36.04 -17.82
C ASP A 628 -4.66 -34.90 -17.98
N SER A 629 -5.14 -33.66 -18.01
CA SER A 629 -4.30 -32.46 -18.06
C SER A 629 -4.76 -31.43 -17.03
N PHE A 630 -3.81 -30.69 -16.47
CA PHE A 630 -4.10 -29.62 -15.53
C PHE A 630 -3.07 -28.50 -15.69
N GLN A 631 -3.58 -27.28 -15.88
CA GLN A 631 -2.80 -26.10 -16.15
C GLN A 631 -3.08 -25.03 -15.09
N ILE A 632 -2.02 -24.48 -14.53
CA ILE A 632 -2.07 -23.32 -13.63
C ILE A 632 -1.30 -22.17 -14.26
N ALA A 633 -1.55 -20.94 -13.80
CA ALA A 633 -0.68 -19.81 -14.06
C ALA A 633 -0.24 -19.20 -12.73
N THR A 634 1.01 -18.76 -12.66
CA THR A 634 1.55 -18.10 -11.47
C THR A 634 2.10 -16.73 -11.82
N LEU A 635 1.89 -15.77 -10.93
CA LEU A 635 2.47 -14.43 -11.01
C LEU A 635 3.02 -14.04 -9.64
N ILE A 636 4.34 -14.03 -9.50
CA ILE A 636 5.05 -13.77 -8.26
C ILE A 636 5.46 -12.30 -8.21
N CYS A 637 4.83 -11.56 -7.30
CA CYS A 637 5.12 -10.16 -7.00
C CYS A 637 5.98 -10.07 -5.74
N SER A 638 7.23 -10.54 -5.83
CA SER A 638 8.24 -10.39 -4.77
C SER A 638 9.32 -9.35 -5.06
N THR A 639 9.42 -8.35 -4.19
CA THR A 639 10.52 -7.36 -4.16
C THR A 639 11.81 -7.89 -3.54
N LYS A 640 11.80 -9.13 -3.02
CA LYS A 640 12.96 -9.76 -2.35
C LYS A 640 13.43 -11.06 -2.99
N LEU A 641 12.57 -11.74 -3.74
CA LEU A 641 12.89 -13.01 -4.38
C LEU A 641 12.87 -12.88 -5.91
N THR A 642 14.04 -13.06 -6.53
CA THR A 642 14.23 -12.97 -7.99
C THR A 642 13.97 -14.32 -8.68
N GLN A 643 13.52 -14.24 -9.93
CA GLN A 643 13.31 -15.40 -10.82
C GLN A 643 14.56 -15.69 -11.68
N ASN A 644 15.56 -14.82 -11.64
CA ASN A 644 16.75 -14.90 -12.47
C ASN A 644 17.98 -15.34 -11.69
N VAL A 645 18.63 -16.36 -12.24
CA VAL A 645 19.78 -17.03 -11.62
C VAL A 645 20.98 -16.09 -11.53
N ASN A 646 21.20 -15.22 -12.52
CA ASN A 646 22.35 -14.32 -12.55
C ASN A 646 22.21 -13.23 -11.48
N LEU A 647 21.01 -12.65 -11.36
CA LEU A 647 20.73 -11.64 -10.33
C LEU A 647 20.78 -12.26 -8.93
N LEU A 648 20.22 -13.46 -8.75
CA LEU A 648 20.30 -14.18 -7.48
C LEU A 648 21.76 -14.47 -7.07
N GLY A 649 22.59 -14.87 -8.04
CA GLY A 649 24.01 -15.11 -7.83
C GLY A 649 24.77 -13.87 -7.35
N LEU A 650 24.36 -12.68 -7.79
CA LEU A 650 24.88 -11.40 -7.30
C LEU A 650 24.34 -11.07 -5.90
N LEU A 651 23.04 -11.21 -5.66
CA LEU A 651 22.46 -10.91 -4.34
C LEU A 651 22.97 -11.84 -3.24
N LYS A 652 23.25 -13.11 -3.57
CA LYS A 652 23.83 -14.11 -2.67
C LYS A 652 25.33 -14.33 -2.92
N TRP A 653 26.05 -13.30 -3.38
CA TRP A 653 27.45 -13.43 -3.76
C TRP A 653 28.36 -14.00 -2.65
N ARG A 654 28.06 -13.69 -1.38
CA ARG A 654 28.81 -14.21 -0.21
C ARG A 654 28.76 -15.75 -0.09
N SER A 655 27.75 -16.40 -0.67
CA SER A 655 27.64 -17.87 -0.63
C SER A 655 28.58 -18.58 -1.62
N LYS A 656 28.94 -17.92 -2.73
CA LYS A 656 29.79 -18.48 -3.80
C LYS A 656 30.71 -17.39 -4.38
N PRO A 657 31.72 -16.91 -3.64
CA PRO A 657 32.57 -15.79 -4.06
C PRO A 657 33.41 -16.09 -5.31
N THR A 658 33.72 -17.37 -5.59
CA THR A 658 34.50 -17.79 -6.76
C THR A 658 33.80 -17.52 -8.11
N LEU A 659 32.47 -17.41 -8.12
CA LEU A 659 31.68 -17.15 -9.33
C LEU A 659 31.38 -15.66 -9.54
N LEU A 660 31.88 -14.78 -8.67
CA LEU A 660 31.51 -13.37 -8.62
C LEU A 660 31.82 -12.62 -9.92
N ALA A 661 33.02 -12.78 -10.48
CA ALA A 661 33.41 -12.12 -11.73
C ALA A 661 32.47 -12.51 -12.90
N GLY A 662 32.12 -13.80 -12.99
CA GLY A 662 31.17 -14.30 -13.98
C GLY A 662 29.74 -13.79 -13.76
N ASN A 663 29.31 -13.66 -12.50
CA ASN A 663 27.99 -13.12 -12.17
C ASN A 663 27.88 -11.63 -12.51
N LEU A 664 28.93 -10.84 -12.25
CA LEU A 664 28.99 -9.41 -12.62
C LEU A 664 28.91 -9.22 -14.14
N GLN A 665 29.63 -10.03 -14.92
CA GLN A 665 29.53 -9.98 -16.38
C GLN A 665 28.14 -10.38 -16.87
N LYS A 666 27.53 -11.40 -16.27
CA LYS A 666 26.18 -11.86 -16.64
C LYS A 666 25.07 -10.91 -16.22
N LEU A 667 25.30 -10.02 -15.25
CA LEU A 667 24.33 -8.99 -14.84
C LEU A 667 23.95 -8.07 -16.00
N MET A 668 24.91 -7.73 -16.86
CA MET A 668 24.68 -6.88 -18.03
C MET A 668 23.76 -7.52 -19.08
N ASN A 669 23.51 -8.84 -18.98
CA ASN A 669 22.61 -9.59 -19.84
C ASN A 669 21.23 -9.84 -19.20
N VAL A 670 20.99 -9.33 -17.98
CA VAL A 670 19.70 -9.48 -17.28
C VAL A 670 18.70 -8.47 -17.84
N ASP A 671 17.43 -8.87 -17.93
CA ASP A 671 16.35 -7.99 -18.34
C ASP A 671 16.28 -6.76 -17.43
N GLY A 672 16.33 -5.56 -18.03
CA GLY A 672 16.35 -4.32 -17.25
C GLY A 672 15.13 -4.14 -16.34
N GLY A 673 13.99 -4.71 -16.72
CA GLY A 673 12.78 -4.71 -15.88
C GLY A 673 12.94 -5.51 -14.58
N GLU A 674 13.81 -6.52 -14.54
CA GLU A 674 14.09 -7.26 -13.30
C GLU A 674 15.13 -6.55 -12.45
N VAL A 675 16.21 -6.04 -13.05
CA VAL A 675 17.22 -5.24 -12.35
C VAL A 675 16.59 -4.05 -11.63
N ILE A 676 15.62 -3.38 -12.26
CA ILE A 676 14.93 -2.23 -11.69
C ILE A 676 14.04 -2.61 -10.50
N LYS A 677 13.41 -3.80 -10.49
CA LYS A 677 12.63 -4.28 -9.33
C LYS A 677 13.51 -4.43 -8.09
N PHE A 678 14.75 -4.86 -8.29
CA PHE A 678 15.74 -5.07 -7.22
C PHE A 678 16.81 -3.97 -7.20
N LEU A 679 16.51 -2.77 -7.68
CA LEU A 679 17.52 -1.72 -7.89
C LEU A 679 18.30 -1.40 -6.62
N GLN A 680 17.59 -1.25 -5.49
CA GLN A 680 18.22 -1.00 -4.18
C GLN A 680 19.16 -2.16 -3.79
N ASP A 681 18.64 -3.39 -3.72
CA ASP A 681 19.42 -4.56 -3.29
C ASP A 681 20.60 -4.84 -4.25
N THR A 682 20.45 -4.56 -5.54
CA THR A 682 21.51 -4.68 -6.55
C THR A 682 22.62 -3.66 -6.34
N LEU A 683 22.27 -2.38 -6.13
CA LEU A 683 23.25 -1.33 -5.85
C LEU A 683 23.96 -1.58 -4.52
N ASP A 684 23.22 -1.97 -3.47
CA ASP A 684 23.78 -2.32 -2.17
C ASP A 684 24.75 -3.50 -2.27
N ALA A 685 24.43 -4.53 -3.06
CA ALA A 685 25.33 -5.64 -3.33
C ALA A 685 26.61 -5.18 -4.05
N LEU A 686 26.49 -4.39 -5.12
CA LEU A 686 27.63 -3.87 -5.89
C LEU A 686 28.58 -3.04 -5.01
N PHE A 687 28.04 -2.12 -4.21
CA PHE A 687 28.87 -1.31 -3.33
C PHE A 687 29.41 -2.12 -2.13
N SER A 688 28.68 -3.11 -1.62
CA SER A 688 29.20 -4.02 -0.60
C SER A 688 30.40 -4.81 -1.11
N ILE A 689 30.33 -5.33 -2.34
CA ILE A 689 31.44 -6.04 -2.99
C ILE A 689 32.66 -5.12 -3.12
N MET A 690 32.44 -3.87 -3.55
CA MET A 690 33.51 -2.87 -3.69
C MET A 690 34.18 -2.53 -2.35
N MET A 691 33.39 -2.48 -1.26
CA MET A 691 33.89 -2.17 0.08
C MET A 691 34.61 -3.36 0.75
N GLU A 692 34.12 -4.59 0.58
CA GLU A 692 34.75 -5.79 1.14
C GLU A 692 36.04 -6.19 0.40
N ASN A 693 36.17 -5.84 -0.87
CA ASN A 693 37.37 -6.07 -1.68
C ASN A 693 38.18 -4.78 -1.86
N ALA A 694 38.29 -3.97 -0.79
CA ALA A 694 38.94 -2.66 -0.86
C ALA A 694 40.40 -2.75 -1.33
N ASP A 695 41.11 -3.81 -0.95
CA ASP A 695 42.54 -4.01 -1.20
C ASP A 695 42.87 -4.54 -2.60
N THR A 696 41.85 -4.96 -3.36
CA THR A 696 42.02 -5.54 -4.71
C THR A 696 41.23 -4.77 -5.75
N ASP A 697 41.88 -4.41 -6.86
CA ASP A 697 41.25 -3.67 -7.96
C ASP A 697 40.56 -4.57 -9.00
N ILE A 698 40.51 -5.89 -8.74
CA ILE A 698 40.06 -6.92 -9.70
C ILE A 698 38.60 -6.71 -10.12
N TYR A 699 37.75 -6.28 -9.18
CA TYR A 699 36.30 -6.14 -9.41
C TYR A 699 35.88 -4.71 -9.76
N ASP A 700 36.76 -3.73 -9.61
CA ASP A 700 36.40 -2.31 -9.65
C ASP A 700 35.89 -1.87 -11.03
N THR A 701 36.53 -2.35 -12.12
CA THR A 701 36.07 -2.10 -13.49
C THR A 701 34.72 -2.77 -13.76
N LEU A 702 34.54 -4.04 -13.35
CA LEU A 702 33.28 -4.77 -13.57
C LEU A 702 32.10 -4.13 -12.83
N ILE A 703 32.33 -3.62 -11.62
CA ILE A 703 31.31 -2.92 -10.85
C ILE A 703 30.99 -1.57 -11.49
N PHE A 704 32.00 -0.86 -12.00
CA PHE A 704 31.79 0.39 -12.72
C PHE A 704 30.95 0.19 -14.00
N ASP A 705 31.28 -0.82 -14.81
CA ASP A 705 30.51 -1.15 -16.02
C ASP A 705 29.06 -1.55 -15.67
N ALA A 706 28.87 -2.32 -14.59
CA ALA A 706 27.55 -2.64 -14.06
C ALA A 706 26.76 -1.39 -13.61
N LEU A 707 27.40 -0.42 -12.96
CA LEU A 707 26.77 0.85 -12.58
C LEU A 707 26.40 1.69 -13.80
N VAL A 708 27.26 1.77 -14.81
CA VAL A 708 26.96 2.43 -16.09
C VAL A 708 25.77 1.78 -16.77
N PHE A 709 25.70 0.44 -16.77
CA PHE A 709 24.56 -0.32 -17.29
C PHE A 709 23.26 0.01 -16.55
N ILE A 710 23.25 -0.05 -15.21
CA ILE A 710 22.06 0.24 -14.38
C ILE A 710 21.58 1.69 -14.59
N VAL A 711 22.49 2.67 -14.57
CA VAL A 711 22.14 4.07 -14.81
C VAL A 711 21.64 4.27 -16.24
N GLY A 712 22.25 3.59 -17.21
CA GLY A 712 21.80 3.59 -18.60
C GLY A 712 20.39 3.05 -18.78
N LEU A 713 20.01 2.01 -18.02
CA LEU A 713 18.63 1.51 -17.98
C LEU A 713 17.65 2.55 -17.42
N VAL A 714 18.00 3.22 -16.33
CA VAL A 714 17.16 4.26 -15.71
C VAL A 714 16.98 5.49 -16.61
N ALA A 715 17.99 5.79 -17.44
CA ALA A 715 17.94 6.87 -18.43
C ALA A 715 17.08 6.54 -19.67
N ASP A 716 16.67 5.29 -19.87
CA ASP A 716 15.74 4.91 -20.95
C ASP A 716 14.34 5.53 -20.69
N ARG A 717 13.69 6.00 -21.76
CA ARG A 717 12.30 6.50 -21.73
C ARG A 717 11.33 5.48 -21.10
N LYS A 718 11.61 4.18 -21.23
CA LYS A 718 10.78 3.12 -20.62
C LYS A 718 10.80 3.14 -19.09
N PHE A 719 11.89 3.63 -18.49
CA PHE A 719 12.16 3.56 -17.06
C PHE A 719 12.43 4.93 -16.43
N GLN A 720 12.14 6.02 -17.14
CA GLN A 720 12.41 7.38 -16.68
C GLN A 720 11.83 7.69 -15.29
N HIS A 721 10.70 7.09 -14.93
CA HIS A 721 10.08 7.22 -13.61
C HIS A 721 10.98 6.73 -12.45
N PHE A 722 11.90 5.80 -12.71
CA PHE A 722 12.88 5.30 -11.73
C PHE A 722 14.06 6.26 -11.51
N SER A 723 14.18 7.35 -12.28
CA SER A 723 15.16 8.40 -11.99
C SER A 723 14.93 9.01 -10.60
N ALA A 724 13.66 9.20 -10.21
CA ALA A 724 13.31 9.65 -8.86
C ALA A 724 13.72 8.62 -7.79
N VAL A 725 13.55 7.33 -8.08
CA VAL A 725 13.96 6.22 -7.20
C VAL A 725 15.48 6.20 -6.98
N LEU A 726 16.26 6.31 -8.06
CA LEU A 726 17.71 6.35 -8.00
C LEU A 726 18.19 7.57 -7.18
N GLU A 727 17.57 8.73 -7.39
CA GLU A 727 17.85 9.95 -6.63
C GLU A 727 17.50 9.79 -5.14
N ALA A 728 16.38 9.12 -4.82
CA ALA A 728 16.00 8.77 -3.44
C ALA A 728 17.07 7.89 -2.78
N TYR A 729 17.51 6.86 -3.49
CA TYR A 729 18.53 5.92 -3.01
C TYR A 729 19.84 6.62 -2.68
N ILE A 730 20.37 7.44 -3.61
CA ILE A 730 21.60 8.22 -3.40
C ILE A 730 21.48 9.11 -2.16
N ARG A 731 20.33 9.75 -1.96
CA ARG A 731 20.15 10.69 -0.83
C ARG A 731 19.95 9.97 0.50
N GLN A 732 19.15 8.91 0.54
CA GLN A 732 18.61 8.36 1.79
C GLN A 732 19.22 7.02 2.22
N HIS A 733 19.62 6.17 1.27
CA HIS A 733 20.02 4.77 1.54
C HIS A 733 21.50 4.48 1.30
N PHE A 734 22.11 5.17 0.34
CA PHE A 734 23.51 4.95 0.00
C PHE A 734 24.44 5.22 1.20
N SER A 735 25.29 4.23 1.51
CA SER A 735 26.12 4.20 2.72
C SER A 735 27.62 3.93 2.48
N ALA A 736 28.04 3.71 1.23
CA ALA A 736 29.43 3.36 0.93
C ALA A 736 30.37 4.59 1.00
N THR A 737 31.21 4.64 2.03
CA THR A 737 32.05 5.81 2.38
C THR A 737 33.35 5.91 1.60
N LEU A 738 33.93 4.79 1.16
CA LEU A 738 35.21 4.76 0.41
C LEU A 738 35.01 4.60 -1.11
N ALA A 739 33.77 4.38 -1.56
CA ALA A 739 33.45 4.18 -2.97
C ALA A 739 33.95 5.32 -3.87
N TYR A 740 34.01 6.57 -3.38
CA TYR A 740 34.53 7.70 -4.16
C TYR A 740 35.97 7.50 -4.66
N ARG A 741 36.86 6.85 -3.88
CA ARG A 741 38.28 6.66 -4.27
C ARG A 741 38.37 5.77 -5.50
N LYS A 742 37.69 4.61 -5.45
CA LYS A 742 37.66 3.62 -6.52
C LYS A 742 36.90 4.13 -7.75
N LEU A 743 35.72 4.72 -7.57
CA LEU A 743 34.93 5.25 -8.68
C LEU A 743 35.65 6.36 -9.44
N VAL A 744 36.32 7.29 -8.75
CA VAL A 744 37.11 8.35 -9.42
C VAL A 744 38.31 7.74 -10.16
N ALA A 745 39.02 6.80 -9.54
CA ALA A 745 40.17 6.14 -10.18
C ALA A 745 39.79 5.40 -11.47
N VAL A 746 38.73 4.58 -11.42
CA VAL A 746 38.24 3.84 -12.59
C VAL A 746 37.72 4.82 -13.66
N LEU A 747 36.94 5.83 -13.27
CA LEU A 747 36.44 6.84 -14.20
C LEU A 747 37.57 7.59 -14.92
N THR A 748 38.62 7.99 -14.19
CA THR A 748 39.83 8.60 -14.79
C THR A 748 40.51 7.64 -15.75
N GLN A 749 40.67 6.36 -15.38
CA GLN A 749 41.26 5.34 -16.25
C GLN A 749 40.47 5.15 -17.55
N HIS A 750 39.13 5.14 -17.50
CA HIS A 750 38.30 5.06 -18.72
C HIS A 750 38.48 6.27 -19.63
N VAL A 751 38.54 7.49 -19.07
CA VAL A 751 38.78 8.72 -19.85
C VAL A 751 40.19 8.74 -20.46
N GLU A 752 41.21 8.31 -19.71
CA GLU A 752 42.59 8.22 -20.19
C GLU A 752 42.75 7.16 -21.28
N ARG A 753 42.16 5.97 -21.14
CA ARG A 753 42.16 4.94 -22.21
C ARG A 753 41.49 5.43 -23.49
N ALA A 754 40.38 6.16 -23.35
CA ALA A 754 39.69 6.76 -24.49
C ALA A 754 40.54 7.83 -25.19
N SER A 755 41.29 8.63 -24.42
CA SER A 755 42.22 9.62 -25.00
C SER A 755 43.38 8.99 -25.76
N ARG A 756 43.71 7.72 -25.45
CA ARG A 756 44.76 6.93 -26.13
C ARG A 756 44.27 6.14 -27.34
N GLY A 757 42.96 6.17 -27.64
CA GLY A 757 42.37 5.50 -28.80
C GLY A 757 42.21 3.98 -28.67
N GLU A 758 42.26 3.44 -27.45
CA GLU A 758 42.08 2.00 -27.20
C GLU A 758 40.61 1.57 -27.41
N PRO A 759 40.35 0.36 -27.95
CA PRO A 759 39.00 -0.16 -28.08
C PRO A 759 38.43 -0.49 -26.70
N GLY A 760 37.57 0.38 -26.18
CA GLY A 760 36.83 0.18 -24.92
C GLY A 760 35.33 0.17 -25.11
N GLU A 761 34.59 -0.17 -24.05
CA GLU A 761 33.13 0.01 -24.00
C GLU A 761 32.70 1.42 -24.46
N PRO A 762 31.50 1.58 -25.04
CA PRO A 762 31.10 2.85 -25.65
C PRO A 762 31.10 3.97 -24.61
N LEU A 763 32.11 4.86 -24.70
CA LEU A 763 32.28 6.07 -23.89
C LEU A 763 30.99 6.89 -23.78
N THR A 764 30.19 6.85 -24.85
CA THR A 764 28.87 7.46 -24.94
C THR A 764 27.92 7.02 -23.81
N ARG A 765 27.96 5.75 -23.39
CA ARG A 765 27.14 5.24 -22.26
C ARG A 765 27.65 5.78 -20.93
N THR A 766 28.96 5.75 -20.70
CA THR A 766 29.59 6.28 -19.49
C THR A 766 29.32 7.76 -19.31
N PHE A 767 29.42 8.56 -20.38
CA PHE A 767 29.11 10.00 -20.33
C PHE A 767 27.63 10.29 -20.12
N LYS A 768 26.72 9.47 -20.66
CA LYS A 768 25.28 9.56 -20.34
C LYS A 768 24.99 9.26 -18.87
N ALA A 769 25.74 8.34 -18.26
CA ALA A 769 25.62 7.98 -16.85
C ALA A 769 26.39 8.91 -15.90
N LEU A 770 27.19 9.84 -16.44
CA LEU A 770 28.16 10.64 -15.67
C LEU A 770 27.50 11.44 -14.56
N GLU A 771 26.31 12.00 -14.79
CA GLU A 771 25.57 12.78 -13.79
C GLU A 771 25.35 11.98 -12.49
N TYR A 772 24.81 10.76 -12.62
CA TYR A 772 24.51 9.91 -11.46
C TYR A 772 25.78 9.32 -10.83
N ILE A 773 26.78 8.95 -11.64
CA ILE A 773 28.08 8.49 -11.13
C ILE A 773 28.73 9.58 -10.28
N PHE A 774 28.72 10.84 -10.74
CA PHE A 774 29.22 11.96 -9.95
C PHE A 774 28.42 12.20 -8.67
N LYS A 775 27.08 12.05 -8.71
CA LYS A 775 26.24 12.12 -7.51
C LYS A 775 26.65 11.06 -6.48
N PHE A 776 26.96 9.83 -6.90
CA PHE A 776 27.49 8.79 -6.01
C PHE A 776 28.85 9.18 -5.40
N ILE A 777 29.79 9.66 -6.22
CA ILE A 777 31.12 10.13 -5.77
C ILE A 777 30.98 11.23 -4.71
N VAL A 778 30.17 12.25 -4.98
CA VAL A 778 29.96 13.40 -4.07
C VAL A 778 29.26 12.95 -2.78
N ARG A 779 28.25 12.07 -2.88
CA ARG A 779 27.57 11.54 -1.70
C ARG A 779 28.50 10.71 -0.82
N SER A 780 29.27 9.81 -1.42
CA SER A 780 30.27 8.99 -0.74
C SER A 780 31.29 9.87 0.00
N ARG A 781 31.82 10.92 -0.66
CA ARG A 781 32.73 11.89 -0.02
C ARG A 781 32.10 12.63 1.15
N ARG A 782 30.83 13.04 1.03
CA ARG A 782 30.09 13.71 2.12
C ARG A 782 29.93 12.79 3.33
N LEU A 783 29.60 11.52 3.11
CA LEU A 783 29.49 10.53 4.20
C LEU A 783 30.83 10.29 4.88
N PHE A 784 31.92 10.17 4.11
CA PHE A 784 33.27 10.07 4.66
C PHE A 784 33.66 11.31 5.47
N ALA A 785 33.33 12.52 4.99
CA ALA A 785 33.61 13.76 5.71
C ALA A 785 32.88 13.84 7.06
N GLN A 786 31.66 13.32 7.14
CA GLN A 786 30.86 13.29 8.36
C GLN A 786 31.43 12.33 9.42
N LEU A 787 32.01 11.21 9.00
CA LEU A 787 32.60 10.21 9.92
C LEU A 787 34.02 10.57 10.39
N TYR A 788 34.80 11.22 9.53
CA TYR A 788 36.23 11.49 9.77
C TYR A 788 36.57 12.98 9.86
N GLU A 789 35.59 13.83 10.19
CA GLU A 789 35.75 15.28 10.41
C GLU A 789 36.49 16.01 9.26
N GLY A 790 36.25 15.60 8.01
CA GLY A 790 36.82 16.27 6.84
C GLY A 790 38.30 15.95 6.53
N LYS A 791 38.89 14.90 7.13
CA LYS A 791 40.21 14.37 6.71
C LYS A 791 40.22 13.97 5.21
N GLU A 792 41.41 13.91 4.63
CA GLU A 792 41.70 13.56 3.22
C GLU A 792 41.08 14.48 2.14
N THR A 793 40.79 15.75 2.46
CA THR A 793 40.24 16.70 1.48
C THR A 793 41.21 17.00 0.33
N ALA A 794 42.51 17.11 0.61
CA ALA A 794 43.53 17.40 -0.41
C ALA A 794 43.68 16.26 -1.45
N GLU A 795 43.68 15.00 -1.01
CA GLU A 795 43.76 13.83 -1.90
C GLU A 795 42.57 13.74 -2.84
N PHE A 796 41.37 14.03 -2.32
CA PHE A 796 40.16 14.07 -3.13
C PHE A 796 40.22 15.18 -4.18
N GLN A 797 40.67 16.39 -3.79
CA GLN A 797 40.86 17.50 -4.72
C GLN A 797 41.87 17.17 -5.82
N GLN A 798 43.00 16.55 -5.49
CA GLN A 798 43.99 16.12 -6.47
C GLN A 798 43.43 15.05 -7.43
N SER A 799 42.65 14.11 -6.92
CA SER A 799 42.03 13.05 -7.74
C SER A 799 41.01 13.65 -8.74
N LEU A 800 40.20 14.61 -8.29
CA LEU A 800 39.29 15.35 -9.17
C LEU A 800 40.04 16.21 -10.19
N GLN A 801 41.12 16.88 -9.78
CA GLN A 801 41.95 17.67 -10.70
C GLN A 801 42.54 16.79 -11.81
N ARG A 802 43.06 15.60 -11.48
CA ARG A 802 43.53 14.62 -12.48
C ARG A 802 42.42 14.22 -13.43
N PHE A 803 41.23 13.92 -12.92
CA PHE A 803 40.07 13.59 -13.75
C PHE A 803 39.73 14.72 -14.74
N PHE A 804 39.61 15.96 -14.28
CA PHE A 804 39.34 17.11 -15.15
C PHE A 804 40.46 17.38 -16.16
N LEU A 805 41.72 17.14 -15.78
CA LEU A 805 42.85 17.23 -16.70
C LEU A 805 42.74 16.18 -17.81
N GLY A 806 42.36 14.94 -17.47
CA GLY A 806 42.09 13.87 -18.43
C GLY A 806 40.93 14.21 -19.38
N LEU A 807 39.84 14.80 -18.88
CA LEU A 807 38.75 15.30 -19.73
C LEU A 807 39.22 16.40 -20.69
N ASN A 808 40.04 17.34 -20.22
CA ASN A 808 40.60 18.39 -21.07
C ASN A 808 41.50 17.82 -22.17
N GLN A 809 42.26 16.75 -21.88
CA GLN A 809 43.05 16.05 -22.89
C GLN A 809 42.16 15.34 -23.92
N LEU A 810 41.11 14.64 -23.47
CA LEU A 810 40.14 14.01 -24.36
C LEU A 810 39.46 15.01 -25.31
N MET A 811 39.10 16.20 -24.81
CA MET A 811 38.50 17.27 -25.63
C MET A 811 39.50 17.92 -26.61
N ARG A 812 40.81 17.78 -26.35
CA ARG A 812 41.90 18.30 -27.21
C ARG A 812 42.37 17.29 -28.25
N CYS A 813 41.97 16.01 -28.18
CA CYS A 813 42.36 14.99 -29.15
C CYS A 813 41.79 15.29 -30.56
N PRO A 814 42.63 15.33 -31.61
CA PRO A 814 42.18 15.43 -33.01
C PRO A 814 41.30 14.23 -33.42
N GLN A 815 40.37 14.46 -34.33
CA GLN A 815 39.21 13.59 -34.70
C GLN A 815 39.51 12.18 -35.28
N GLU A 816 40.71 11.62 -35.16
CA GLU A 816 41.11 10.40 -35.92
C GLU A 816 41.01 9.07 -35.14
N GLY A 817 40.43 9.07 -33.93
CA GLY A 817 40.24 7.86 -33.10
C GLY A 817 38.77 7.45 -32.88
N PRO A 818 38.49 6.41 -32.05
CA PRO A 818 37.14 6.06 -31.60
C PRO A 818 36.62 7.09 -30.57
N THR A 819 36.70 8.37 -30.90
CA THR A 819 36.19 9.51 -30.13
C THR A 819 34.66 9.55 -30.12
N LEU A 820 34.07 10.19 -29.11
CA LEU A 820 32.61 10.37 -28.95
C LEU A 820 31.89 10.80 -30.25
N LEU A 821 32.54 11.61 -31.10
CA LEU A 821 32.02 12.04 -32.40
C LEU A 821 31.94 10.91 -33.45
N SER A 822 32.89 9.97 -33.48
CA SER A 822 32.86 8.83 -34.43
C SER A 822 31.88 7.74 -34.01
N GLN A 823 31.60 7.62 -32.70
CA GLN A 823 30.55 6.74 -32.18
C GLN A 823 29.13 7.28 -32.43
N VAL A 824 28.93 8.61 -32.34
CA VAL A 824 27.65 9.25 -32.68
C VAL A 824 27.36 9.20 -34.19
N GLY A 825 28.37 9.34 -35.04
CA GLY A 825 28.23 9.23 -36.51
C GLY A 825 27.85 7.82 -36.99
N ARG A 826 28.37 6.75 -36.35
CA ARG A 826 28.01 5.36 -36.68
C ARG A 826 26.58 4.97 -36.26
N ALA A 827 26.05 5.59 -35.20
CA ALA A 827 24.68 5.32 -34.73
C ALA A 827 23.59 6.04 -35.55
N ALA A 828 23.96 7.02 -36.38
CA ALA A 828 23.04 7.70 -37.31
C ALA A 828 23.03 7.08 -38.72
N SER A 829 23.91 6.10 -38.97
CA SER A 829 24.09 5.42 -40.26
C SER A 829 23.67 3.93 -40.24
N GLN A 830 23.18 3.44 -39.09
CA GLN A 830 22.37 2.21 -38.94
C GLN A 830 20.97 2.61 -38.53
#